data_AF-A0A4Q4W8P9-F1
#
_entry.id   AF-A0A4Q4W8P9-F1
#
_cell.length_a   1.000
_cell.length_b   1.000
_cell.length_c   1.000
_cell.angle_alpha   90.00
_cell.angle_beta   90.00
_cell.angle_gamma   90.00
#
_symmetry.space_group_name_H-M   'P 1'
#
loop_
_entity.id
_entity.type
_entity.pdbx_description
1 polymer ?
#
loop_
_entity_poly.entity_id
_entity_poly.type
_entity_poly.pdbx_seq_one_letter_code
_entity_poly.pdbx_strand_id
1 'polypeptide(L)'
;MSKLVLALLANQAVSALGSALPVRLETRSEINSRLANIHVSFDPHFQDDVTYTYGSCDDLRRHEAHHVIGQSTDTKDLRLVWILPENARSHGCISAWDSQGFLVGRSEPQPIRRRGLKKRGPYSIQMTNETGIETLGPWFNGVELLESKNISAVDVEAAKSKEVVIVGAGMAGLMTYLVLHQAGMKNVSIIEASQRLGGRVHTEYLSGGPFDYSYQEMGPMRLPETVEYLNQTYNITDHQLVFQLADEMNRLNHHDSNFSIEFIPWIQNNPNGLYYRNGFKLDTGLPPTVSQNSQNQSSSPSSPMSPSREALSERLDAFLSNETFLAEIATNIYKAHRDWLVEGLDGMGGDTWSEFAYMVNYLNATLEDADAFGATDSSFWLDLYEIVYFSAATWKTIDGGLNRLPLSFHPLVDNVTTMDRKIERVQWHEDSEKVNLQWKSSYTDRAYQNASYDYAVFALPFSIVKKFRMPSMPPLISSAIQNLTMSGACKVALEYETRFWEHYENPIFGGCSTSTDAPGIGTICYPSYCLNCTGPATILASYTSGDWATRWLSVSEEEHVQYVLDAMAEIHGQVAYDQYTGRYNRRCWALDEYEGGSWASPSIGQHQLYIPEYFKTYNNMIFVGEQTSYTHAWISSALESGIRGGVQLLLELGLVDEAKATVEKWMARWIEIMQRLLRSASLQKDNVAKTLFKTIIILTIRFLDLIPANPTPAAHQQAHHPHYGTEQQAKQAPLGSVEGPDVPYVLRDTVIPADLDDITTVVLEAFSPAPETRYTYQFRDRHPAYHRACMRLAVVQVTRPRPETFVKAISVPDADADRSAFAGGGGDRRSRVVALAMWHLVAPPNDSGRARAHAHGHFAAPLPLWPLVGLRLSLGEIPREETIHGAVTVRQFAAARKQYIDAETPHCHGYVYLNLLATHPEWDGHGFGAANCR
;
A
#
# COMPACT_ATOMS: atom_id res chain seq x y z
N MET A 1 12.22 -48.09 -49.30
CA MET A 1 13.22 -48.27 -48.21
C MET A 1 14.33 -47.23 -48.26
N SER A 2 15.22 -47.20 -49.27
CA SER A 2 16.43 -46.31 -49.28
C SER A 2 16.23 -44.86 -48.79
N LYS A 3 15.24 -44.11 -49.32
CA LYS A 3 14.97 -42.72 -48.87
C LYS A 3 14.58 -42.56 -47.38
N LEU A 4 14.04 -43.60 -46.75
CA LEU A 4 13.67 -43.56 -45.32
C LEU A 4 14.90 -43.78 -44.42
N VAL A 5 15.84 -44.61 -44.88
CA VAL A 5 17.10 -44.88 -44.15
C VAL A 5 18.00 -43.65 -44.12
N LEU A 6 18.09 -42.89 -45.23
CA LEU A 6 18.81 -41.61 -45.22
C LEU A 6 18.21 -40.59 -44.25
N ALA A 7 16.88 -40.56 -44.08
CA ALA A 7 16.23 -39.65 -43.14
C ALA A 7 16.53 -40.01 -41.66
N LEU A 8 16.54 -41.30 -41.31
CA LEU A 8 16.95 -41.73 -39.96
C LEU A 8 18.44 -41.49 -39.71
N LEU A 9 19.31 -41.71 -40.71
CA LEU A 9 20.74 -41.42 -40.60
C LEU A 9 21.02 -39.92 -40.48
N ALA A 10 20.23 -39.05 -41.11
CA ALA A 10 20.33 -37.60 -40.92
C ALA A 10 19.98 -37.20 -39.46
N ASN A 11 18.88 -37.69 -38.90
CA ASN A 11 18.52 -37.42 -37.51
C ASN A 11 19.54 -38.00 -36.50
N GLN A 12 20.19 -39.13 -36.81
CA GLN A 12 21.28 -39.67 -36.00
C GLN A 12 22.62 -38.94 -36.18
N ALA A 13 22.85 -38.29 -37.32
CA ALA A 13 24.04 -37.46 -37.53
C ALA A 13 23.97 -36.14 -36.76
N VAL A 14 22.80 -35.47 -36.75
CA VAL A 14 22.62 -34.21 -36.00
C VAL A 14 22.75 -34.45 -34.49
N SER A 15 22.17 -35.52 -33.96
CA SER A 15 22.28 -35.90 -32.54
C SER A 15 23.66 -36.45 -32.14
N ALA A 16 24.56 -36.76 -33.09
CA ALA A 16 25.95 -37.11 -32.80
C ALA A 16 26.86 -35.86 -32.64
N LEU A 17 26.52 -34.75 -33.30
CA LEU A 17 27.36 -33.53 -33.33
C LEU A 17 27.38 -32.73 -32.02
N GLY A 18 26.37 -32.89 -31.15
CA GLY A 18 26.33 -32.25 -29.83
C GLY A 18 27.43 -32.68 -28.85
N SER A 19 28.26 -33.67 -29.22
CA SER A 19 29.35 -34.20 -28.38
C SER A 19 30.74 -33.61 -28.68
N ALA A 20 30.87 -32.75 -29.70
CA ALA A 20 32.17 -32.34 -30.26
C ALA A 20 32.45 -30.82 -30.22
N LEU A 21 31.56 -30.03 -29.60
CA LEU A 21 31.72 -28.58 -29.45
C LEU A 21 32.19 -28.21 -28.03
N PRO A 22 33.15 -27.28 -27.86
CA PRO A 22 33.82 -27.02 -26.59
C PRO A 22 32.97 -26.23 -25.57
N VAL A 23 31.85 -25.63 -25.98
CA VAL A 23 30.91 -24.92 -25.10
C VAL A 23 29.58 -25.68 -25.02
N ARG A 24 29.20 -26.11 -23.82
CA ARG A 24 27.94 -26.83 -23.54
C ARG A 24 26.90 -25.86 -22.98
N LEU A 25 25.67 -25.99 -23.46
CA LEU A 25 24.58 -25.04 -23.22
C LEU A 25 23.30 -25.79 -22.83
N GLU A 26 22.82 -25.60 -21.61
CA GLU A 26 21.59 -26.24 -21.14
C GLU A 26 20.70 -25.31 -20.30
N THR A 27 19.41 -25.63 -20.23
CA THR A 27 18.46 -24.99 -19.31
C THR A 27 17.93 -26.03 -18.35
N ARG A 28 18.05 -25.79 -17.04
CA ARG A 28 17.67 -26.75 -15.99
C ARG A 28 16.25 -26.54 -15.45
N SER A 29 15.61 -25.41 -15.78
CA SER A 29 14.22 -25.09 -15.43
C SER A 29 13.33 -24.94 -16.68
N GLU A 30 12.03 -25.23 -16.55
CA GLU A 30 11.06 -25.10 -17.66
C GLU A 30 10.95 -23.63 -18.09
N ILE A 31 11.04 -23.33 -19.40
CA ILE A 31 10.92 -21.97 -19.92
C ILE A 31 9.44 -21.60 -20.01
N ASN A 32 8.92 -21.15 -18.87
CA ASN A 32 7.52 -20.92 -18.55
C ASN A 32 7.17 -19.45 -18.24
N SER A 33 8.16 -18.56 -18.29
CA SER A 33 8.07 -17.11 -18.01
C SER A 33 9.03 -16.34 -18.92
N ARG A 34 9.09 -15.00 -18.82
CA ARG A 34 10.04 -14.17 -19.57
C ARG A 34 11.49 -14.24 -19.07
N LEU A 35 11.82 -15.04 -18.05
CA LEU A 35 13.19 -15.20 -17.53
C LEU A 35 13.61 -16.67 -17.45
N ALA A 36 14.89 -16.93 -17.73
CA ALA A 36 15.56 -18.21 -17.45
C ALA A 36 17.05 -18.00 -17.17
N ASN A 37 17.69 -18.88 -16.40
CA ASN A 37 19.13 -19.06 -16.52
C ASN A 37 19.44 -20.08 -17.61
N ILE A 38 20.51 -19.83 -18.36
CA ILE A 38 21.17 -20.84 -19.20
C ILE A 38 22.47 -21.20 -18.50
N HIS A 39 22.68 -22.48 -18.23
CA HIS A 39 23.89 -22.99 -17.59
C HIS A 39 24.90 -23.29 -18.71
N VAL A 40 26.09 -22.70 -18.58
CA VAL A 40 27.18 -22.80 -19.55
C VAL A 40 28.37 -23.47 -18.87
N SER A 41 28.91 -24.50 -19.51
CA SER A 41 30.15 -25.16 -19.09
C SER A 41 31.08 -25.32 -20.29
N PHE A 42 32.38 -25.27 -20.03
CA PHE A 42 33.42 -25.21 -21.06
C PHE A 42 34.35 -26.41 -20.94
N ASP A 43 34.87 -26.91 -22.08
CA ASP A 43 35.98 -27.84 -22.04
C ASP A 43 37.27 -27.14 -21.55
N PRO A 44 38.11 -27.76 -20.69
CA PRO A 44 39.14 -27.07 -19.90
C PRO A 44 40.28 -26.33 -20.64
N HIS A 45 40.27 -26.35 -21.97
CA HIS A 45 41.26 -25.70 -22.83
C HIS A 45 40.66 -24.60 -23.73
N PHE A 46 39.36 -24.32 -23.61
CA PHE A 46 38.70 -23.27 -24.37
C PHE A 46 38.93 -21.89 -23.74
N GLN A 47 39.55 -20.97 -24.48
CA GLN A 47 39.79 -19.59 -24.07
C GLN A 47 39.60 -18.65 -25.27
N ASP A 48 38.37 -18.15 -25.43
CA ASP A 48 38.00 -17.10 -26.39
C ASP A 48 36.74 -16.37 -25.84
N ASP A 49 36.49 -15.14 -26.31
CA ASP A 49 35.28 -14.39 -25.95
C ASP A 49 34.07 -15.01 -26.65
N VAL A 50 32.96 -15.20 -25.91
CA VAL A 50 31.78 -15.90 -26.42
C VAL A 50 30.56 -14.98 -26.46
N THR A 51 29.92 -14.90 -27.62
CA THR A 51 28.56 -14.37 -27.78
C THR A 51 27.55 -15.50 -27.79
N TYR A 52 26.47 -15.34 -27.03
CA TYR A 52 25.35 -16.27 -27.00
C TYR A 52 24.14 -15.67 -27.73
N THR A 53 23.49 -16.45 -28.58
CA THR A 53 22.30 -16.04 -29.35
C THR A 53 21.21 -17.10 -29.27
N TYR A 54 19.96 -16.69 -29.52
CA TYR A 54 18.85 -17.61 -29.74
C TYR A 54 18.31 -17.47 -31.17
N GLY A 55 18.05 -18.58 -31.84
CA GLY A 55 17.65 -18.59 -33.26
C GLY A 55 17.15 -19.95 -33.73
N SER A 56 17.26 -20.24 -35.03
CA SER A 56 17.00 -21.59 -35.53
C SER A 56 18.10 -22.54 -35.07
N CYS A 57 17.75 -23.82 -34.89
CA CYS A 57 18.74 -24.87 -34.71
C CYS A 57 19.59 -25.12 -35.97
N ASP A 58 19.14 -24.59 -37.11
CA ASP A 58 19.84 -24.64 -38.41
C ASP A 58 20.75 -23.42 -38.67
N ASP A 59 20.74 -22.37 -37.83
CA ASP A 59 21.51 -21.14 -38.07
C ASP A 59 23.02 -21.46 -38.15
N LEU A 60 23.70 -20.95 -39.17
CA LEU A 60 25.13 -21.19 -39.40
C LEU A 60 26.00 -19.95 -39.10
N ARG A 61 25.38 -18.78 -38.87
CA ARG A 61 26.07 -17.52 -38.58
C ARG A 61 25.37 -16.73 -37.48
N ARG A 62 26.16 -16.07 -36.63
CA ARG A 62 25.71 -15.18 -35.54
C ARG A 62 24.61 -14.17 -35.92
N HIS A 63 24.59 -13.67 -37.17
CA HIS A 63 23.62 -12.68 -37.65
C HIS A 63 22.32 -13.26 -38.22
N GLU A 64 22.19 -14.59 -38.33
CA GLU A 64 20.96 -15.27 -38.75
C GLU A 64 20.01 -15.47 -37.55
N ALA A 65 20.56 -15.43 -36.33
CA ALA A 65 19.85 -15.62 -35.07
C ALA A 65 18.79 -14.54 -34.81
N HIS A 66 17.71 -14.94 -34.14
CA HIS A 66 16.59 -14.07 -33.80
C HIS A 66 16.96 -12.96 -32.81
N HIS A 67 17.81 -13.25 -31.82
CA HIS A 67 18.35 -12.25 -30.90
C HIS A 67 19.66 -12.69 -30.26
N VAL A 68 20.47 -11.73 -29.82
CA VAL A 68 21.58 -11.94 -28.88
C VAL A 68 21.00 -12.09 -27.48
N ILE A 69 21.50 -13.06 -26.72
CA ILE A 69 21.18 -13.28 -25.30
C ILE A 69 22.15 -12.50 -24.42
N GLY A 70 23.44 -12.58 -24.74
CA GLY A 70 24.51 -11.97 -23.96
C GLY A 70 25.88 -12.24 -24.54
N GLN A 71 26.92 -11.75 -23.86
CA GLN A 71 28.32 -12.03 -24.15
C GLN A 71 29.04 -12.32 -22.81
N SER A 72 30.10 -13.13 -22.86
CA SER A 72 31.02 -13.41 -21.75
C SER A 72 32.47 -13.41 -22.23
N THR A 73 33.37 -12.94 -21.38
CA THR A 73 34.82 -13.06 -21.52
C THR A 73 35.43 -14.04 -20.49
N ASP A 74 34.63 -14.51 -19.53
CA ASP A 74 35.01 -15.62 -18.63
C ASP A 74 34.57 -16.97 -19.24
N THR A 75 35.40 -17.99 -18.97
CA THR A 75 35.32 -19.36 -19.48
C THR A 75 35.22 -20.41 -18.35
N LYS A 76 34.95 -19.97 -17.11
CA LYS A 76 34.50 -20.82 -16.00
C LYS A 76 33.01 -21.16 -16.13
N ASP A 77 32.54 -22.12 -15.32
CA ASP A 77 31.12 -22.45 -15.20
C ASP A 77 30.29 -21.21 -14.82
N LEU A 78 29.48 -20.74 -15.77
CA LEU A 78 28.73 -19.49 -15.65
C LEU A 78 27.27 -19.69 -16.00
N ARG A 79 26.42 -18.78 -15.53
CA ARG A 79 25.02 -18.70 -15.97
C ARG A 79 24.76 -17.43 -16.73
N LEU A 80 24.09 -17.56 -17.87
CA LEU A 80 23.52 -16.41 -18.56
C LEU A 80 22.18 -16.05 -17.92
N VAL A 81 21.85 -14.77 -17.93
CA VAL A 81 20.49 -14.29 -17.62
C VAL A 81 19.78 -14.08 -18.95
N TRP A 82 18.83 -14.96 -19.27
CA TRP A 82 18.08 -14.86 -20.52
C TRP A 82 16.74 -14.17 -20.28
N ILE A 83 16.68 -12.90 -20.69
CA ILE A 83 15.43 -12.14 -20.75
C ILE A 83 14.79 -12.41 -22.12
N LEU A 84 13.64 -13.08 -22.11
CA LEU A 84 13.04 -13.69 -23.29
C LEU A 84 12.14 -12.69 -24.05
N PRO A 85 12.41 -12.41 -25.34
CA PRO A 85 11.57 -11.52 -26.15
C PRO A 85 10.17 -12.07 -26.47
N GLU A 86 9.20 -11.18 -26.59
CA GLU A 86 7.79 -11.49 -26.93
C GLU A 86 7.60 -12.23 -28.24
N ASN A 87 8.50 -12.09 -29.20
CA ASN A 87 8.45 -12.76 -30.50
C ASN A 87 9.31 -14.04 -30.57
N ALA A 88 10.05 -14.39 -29.50
CA ALA A 88 10.90 -15.58 -29.46
C ALA A 88 10.11 -16.88 -29.67
N ARG A 89 10.35 -17.53 -30.81
CA ARG A 89 9.67 -18.77 -31.22
C ARG A 89 10.11 -19.95 -30.35
N SER A 90 9.17 -20.83 -30.01
CA SER A 90 9.47 -22.09 -29.31
C SER A 90 10.23 -23.06 -30.23
N HIS A 91 11.02 -23.97 -29.64
CA HIS A 91 11.84 -24.99 -30.33
C HIS A 91 12.98 -24.43 -31.22
N GLY A 92 13.44 -23.21 -30.94
CA GLY A 92 14.73 -22.71 -31.44
C GLY A 92 15.88 -23.18 -30.55
N CYS A 93 17.12 -22.94 -30.96
CA CYS A 93 18.32 -23.34 -30.19
C CYS A 93 19.08 -22.12 -29.68
N ILE A 94 19.72 -22.29 -28.52
CA ILE A 94 20.76 -21.38 -28.02
C ILE A 94 22.07 -21.77 -28.72
N SER A 95 22.83 -20.78 -29.19
CA SER A 95 24.12 -20.97 -29.86
C SER A 95 25.19 -20.08 -29.25
N ALA A 96 26.39 -20.63 -29.08
CA ALA A 96 27.59 -19.92 -28.65
C ALA A 96 28.52 -19.71 -29.85
N TRP A 97 29.03 -18.49 -30.01
CA TRP A 97 29.92 -18.09 -31.09
C TRP A 97 31.18 -17.45 -30.52
N ASP A 98 32.36 -17.82 -31.04
CA ASP A 98 33.63 -17.21 -30.64
C ASP A 98 33.81 -15.77 -31.18
N SER A 99 34.95 -15.14 -30.86
CA SER A 99 35.30 -13.79 -31.31
C SER A 99 35.43 -13.67 -32.85
N GLN A 100 35.66 -14.78 -33.55
CA GLN A 100 35.74 -14.85 -35.01
C GLN A 100 34.37 -15.14 -35.66
N GLY A 101 33.39 -15.56 -34.87
CA GLY A 101 32.02 -15.84 -35.28
C GLY A 101 31.75 -17.29 -35.67
N PHE A 102 32.62 -18.25 -35.35
CA PHE A 102 32.36 -19.68 -35.56
C PHE A 102 31.50 -20.26 -34.44
N LEU A 103 30.72 -21.30 -34.75
CA LEU A 103 29.85 -21.99 -33.79
C LEU A 103 30.69 -22.87 -32.85
N VAL A 104 30.78 -22.49 -31.58
CA VAL A 104 31.54 -23.20 -30.53
C VAL A 104 30.67 -23.92 -29.51
N GLY A 105 29.34 -23.78 -29.61
CA GLY A 105 28.37 -24.53 -28.80
C GLY A 105 26.94 -24.38 -29.31
N ARG A 106 26.10 -25.40 -29.12
CA ARG A 106 24.66 -25.37 -29.42
C ARG A 106 23.88 -26.20 -28.41
N SER A 107 22.78 -25.67 -27.90
CA SER A 107 21.86 -26.40 -27.01
C SER A 107 20.95 -27.34 -27.80
N GLU A 108 20.29 -28.25 -27.09
CA GLU A 108 19.06 -28.88 -27.58
C GLU A 108 17.96 -27.82 -27.90
N PRO A 109 16.98 -28.14 -28.76
CA PRO A 109 15.86 -27.23 -29.06
C PRO A 109 15.03 -26.89 -27.80
N GLN A 110 14.80 -25.61 -27.57
CA GLN A 110 14.26 -25.07 -26.33
C GLN A 110 12.72 -25.04 -26.32
N PRO A 111 12.03 -25.86 -25.49
CA PRO A 111 10.57 -25.96 -25.48
C PRO A 111 9.95 -24.79 -24.68
N ILE A 112 10.01 -23.57 -25.22
CA ILE A 112 9.35 -22.39 -24.64
C ILE A 112 7.84 -22.66 -24.56
N ARG A 113 7.30 -22.74 -23.34
CA ARG A 113 5.88 -22.98 -23.05
C ARG A 113 5.18 -21.69 -22.64
N ARG A 114 4.87 -20.89 -23.64
CA ARG A 114 3.95 -19.76 -23.54
C ARG A 114 2.55 -20.29 -23.22
N ARG A 115 2.04 -20.01 -22.02
CA ARG A 115 0.63 -20.23 -21.72
C ARG A 115 -0.18 -19.21 -22.50
N GLY A 116 -1.20 -19.69 -23.23
CA GLY A 116 -2.11 -18.79 -23.94
C GLY A 116 -2.82 -17.84 -22.98
N LEU A 117 -3.12 -16.63 -23.43
CA LEU A 117 -3.62 -15.49 -22.63
C LEU A 117 -5.06 -15.73 -22.09
N LYS A 118 -5.20 -16.62 -21.11
CA LYS A 118 -6.36 -16.76 -20.24
C LYS A 118 -5.89 -16.90 -18.79
N LYS A 119 -6.47 -16.08 -17.91
CA LYS A 119 -6.01 -15.81 -16.54
C LYS A 119 -5.75 -17.10 -15.71
N ARG A 120 -4.69 -17.05 -14.89
CA ARG A 120 -4.14 -18.07 -13.94
C ARG A 120 -3.14 -19.07 -14.57
N GLY A 121 -2.01 -19.33 -13.89
CA GLY A 121 -0.79 -20.05 -14.35
C GLY A 121 -0.90 -21.57 -14.68
N PRO A 122 -0.03 -22.49 -14.19
CA PRO A 122 0.79 -22.39 -12.98
C PRO A 122 2.32 -22.57 -13.19
N TYR A 123 3.09 -21.50 -12.96
CA TYR A 123 4.54 -21.36 -12.67
C TYR A 123 4.79 -19.84 -12.66
N SER A 124 5.70 -19.32 -11.84
CA SER A 124 5.64 -17.91 -11.39
C SER A 124 6.90 -17.07 -11.64
N ILE A 125 6.87 -16.24 -12.69
CA ILE A 125 7.23 -14.80 -12.67
C ILE A 125 6.15 -14.09 -13.51
N GLN A 126 5.72 -12.89 -13.15
CA GLN A 126 4.36 -12.42 -13.45
C GLN A 126 4.04 -11.94 -14.88
N MET A 127 2.73 -11.89 -15.14
CA MET A 127 2.10 -11.55 -16.41
C MET A 127 1.37 -10.21 -16.30
N THR A 128 1.41 -9.40 -17.35
CA THR A 128 0.54 -8.21 -17.54
C THR A 128 -0.25 -8.36 -18.85
N ASN A 129 -1.13 -7.42 -19.21
CA ASN A 129 -2.05 -7.60 -20.35
C ASN A 129 -1.33 -7.72 -21.71
N GLU A 130 -0.25 -6.95 -21.92
CA GLU A 130 0.70 -7.18 -23.01
C GLU A 130 2.07 -7.62 -22.44
N THR A 131 2.89 -6.69 -21.93
CA THR A 131 4.22 -7.04 -21.39
C THR A 131 4.84 -6.03 -20.42
N GLY A 132 5.12 -6.50 -19.20
CA GLY A 132 5.89 -5.77 -18.18
C GLY A 132 5.03 -4.94 -17.23
N ILE A 133 5.61 -4.67 -16.06
CA ILE A 133 5.19 -3.84 -14.94
C ILE A 133 3.69 -3.83 -14.57
N GLU A 134 3.37 -4.46 -13.44
CA GLU A 134 2.14 -4.22 -12.68
C GLU A 134 2.53 -4.04 -11.20
N THR A 135 3.06 -2.86 -10.83
CA THR A 135 3.52 -2.56 -9.45
C THR A 135 2.42 -2.70 -8.41
N LEU A 136 1.18 -2.50 -8.86
CA LEU A 136 -0.05 -2.61 -8.08
C LEU A 136 -0.40 -4.09 -7.79
N GLY A 137 0.24 -5.06 -8.46
CA GLY A 137 0.31 -6.46 -8.02
C GLY A 137 0.52 -7.47 -9.16
N PRO A 138 0.91 -8.72 -8.87
CA PRO A 138 1.35 -9.22 -7.59
C PRO A 138 2.88 -9.40 -7.51
N TRP A 139 3.46 -8.91 -6.42
CA TRP A 139 4.64 -9.49 -5.75
C TRP A 139 6.06 -9.21 -6.28
N PHE A 140 6.39 -9.36 -7.58
CA PHE A 140 7.69 -8.85 -8.10
C PHE A 140 7.81 -8.75 -9.63
N ASN A 141 8.39 -7.66 -10.15
CA ASN A 141 8.75 -7.52 -11.57
C ASN A 141 10.25 -7.76 -11.82
N GLY A 142 10.67 -9.03 -11.77
CA GLY A 142 12.05 -9.41 -12.04
C GLY A 142 12.54 -9.12 -13.46
N VAL A 143 11.63 -8.93 -14.43
CA VAL A 143 11.98 -8.66 -15.84
C VAL A 143 12.55 -7.25 -15.97
N GLU A 144 11.79 -6.24 -15.53
CA GLU A 144 12.22 -4.83 -15.53
C GLU A 144 13.49 -4.62 -14.71
N LEU A 145 13.61 -5.28 -13.54
CA LEU A 145 14.84 -5.20 -12.74
C LEU A 145 16.05 -5.64 -13.57
N LEU A 146 15.99 -6.82 -14.19
CA LEU A 146 17.12 -7.37 -14.96
C LEU A 146 17.35 -6.59 -16.27
N GLU A 147 16.29 -6.11 -16.94
CA GLU A 147 16.39 -5.22 -18.10
C GLU A 147 17.10 -3.89 -17.73
N SER A 148 16.84 -3.33 -16.54
CA SER A 148 17.51 -2.13 -16.04
C SER A 148 18.97 -2.35 -15.61
N LYS A 149 19.32 -3.58 -15.21
CA LYS A 149 20.65 -3.97 -14.72
C LYS A 149 21.59 -4.48 -15.83
N ASN A 150 21.03 -4.84 -17.00
CA ASN A 150 21.78 -5.31 -18.17
C ASN A 150 22.75 -6.50 -17.88
N ILE A 151 22.35 -7.40 -16.98
CA ILE A 151 23.15 -8.58 -16.61
C ILE A 151 23.10 -9.61 -17.76
N SER A 152 24.24 -9.90 -18.39
CA SER A 152 24.35 -10.90 -19.46
C SER A 152 24.82 -12.27 -18.95
N ALA A 153 25.83 -12.29 -18.09
CA ALA A 153 26.53 -13.47 -17.59
C ALA A 153 26.88 -13.31 -16.10
N VAL A 154 26.88 -14.42 -15.36
CA VAL A 154 27.01 -14.48 -13.90
C VAL A 154 27.98 -15.59 -13.52
N ASP A 155 29.06 -15.24 -12.82
CA ASP A 155 29.84 -16.19 -12.01
C ASP A 155 28.99 -16.53 -10.77
N VAL A 156 28.49 -17.77 -10.72
CA VAL A 156 27.58 -18.25 -9.68
C VAL A 156 28.27 -18.36 -8.33
N GLU A 157 29.56 -18.71 -8.32
CA GLU A 157 30.33 -18.89 -7.10
C GLU A 157 30.73 -17.55 -6.50
N ALA A 158 31.07 -16.56 -7.33
CA ALA A 158 31.24 -15.18 -6.89
C ALA A 158 29.91 -14.60 -6.36
N ALA A 159 28.81 -14.77 -7.09
CA ALA A 159 27.48 -14.30 -6.69
C ALA A 159 27.05 -14.88 -5.33
N LYS A 160 27.18 -16.19 -5.12
CA LYS A 160 26.81 -16.84 -3.84
C LYS A 160 27.79 -16.59 -2.70
N SER A 161 28.95 -16.02 -2.97
CA SER A 161 29.96 -15.64 -1.97
C SER A 161 29.91 -14.15 -1.59
N LYS A 162 28.99 -13.36 -2.14
CA LYS A 162 28.76 -11.96 -1.76
C LYS A 162 28.41 -11.83 -0.27
N GLU A 163 28.97 -10.81 0.39
CA GLU A 163 28.75 -10.55 1.81
C GLU A 163 27.42 -9.82 2.00
N VAL A 164 26.46 -10.48 2.65
CA VAL A 164 25.10 -9.97 2.89
C VAL A 164 24.88 -9.79 4.39
N VAL A 165 24.33 -8.63 4.78
CA VAL A 165 23.86 -8.38 6.14
C VAL A 165 22.36 -8.14 6.17
N ILE A 166 21.68 -8.76 7.12
CA ILE A 166 20.26 -8.53 7.44
C ILE A 166 20.23 -7.77 8.77
N VAL A 167 19.64 -6.58 8.78
CA VAL A 167 19.52 -5.75 9.98
C VAL A 167 18.10 -5.88 10.54
N GLY A 168 17.97 -6.51 11.70
CA GLY A 168 16.73 -6.89 12.37
C GLY A 168 16.44 -8.39 12.24
N ALA A 169 16.39 -9.10 13.37
CA ALA A 169 16.01 -10.51 13.49
C ALA A 169 14.49 -10.70 13.72
N GLY A 170 13.67 -9.74 13.28
CA GLY A 170 12.22 -9.89 13.18
C GLY A 170 11.81 -10.91 12.11
N MET A 171 10.54 -11.32 12.09
CA MET A 171 10.05 -12.37 11.19
C MET A 171 10.40 -12.15 9.71
N ALA A 172 10.41 -10.90 9.23
CA ALA A 172 10.83 -10.59 7.86
C ALA A 172 12.32 -10.88 7.60
N GLY A 173 13.22 -10.49 8.51
CA GLY A 173 14.66 -10.73 8.40
C GLY A 173 15.01 -12.21 8.54
N LEU A 174 14.35 -12.91 9.48
CA LEU A 174 14.45 -14.38 9.61
C LEU A 174 14.00 -15.10 8.34
N MET A 175 12.91 -14.63 7.71
CA MET A 175 12.43 -15.20 6.45
C MET A 175 13.36 -14.90 5.27
N THR A 176 13.92 -13.68 5.18
CA THR A 176 14.96 -13.37 4.19
C THR A 176 16.19 -14.26 4.39
N TYR A 177 16.65 -14.48 5.62
CA TYR A 177 17.76 -15.40 5.89
C TYR A 177 17.44 -16.82 5.42
N LEU A 178 16.27 -17.36 5.78
CA LEU A 178 15.84 -18.70 5.38
C LEU A 178 15.83 -18.86 3.86
N VAL A 179 15.33 -17.86 3.13
CA VAL A 179 15.33 -17.82 1.66
C VAL A 179 16.75 -17.83 1.09
N LEU A 180 17.63 -16.94 1.54
CA LEU A 180 18.99 -16.83 1.01
C LEU A 180 19.84 -18.06 1.36
N HIS A 181 19.69 -18.60 2.57
CA HIS A 181 20.32 -19.85 3.01
C HIS A 181 19.86 -21.03 2.14
N GLN A 182 18.57 -21.15 1.85
CA GLN A 182 18.04 -22.22 1.00
C GLN A 182 18.38 -22.06 -0.49
N ALA A 183 18.67 -20.84 -0.95
CA ALA A 183 19.29 -20.58 -2.24
C ALA A 183 20.80 -20.93 -2.29
N GLY A 184 21.42 -21.23 -1.14
CA GLY A 184 22.84 -21.57 -1.02
C GLY A 184 23.78 -20.36 -0.99
N MET A 185 23.30 -19.18 -0.56
CA MET A 185 24.15 -18.03 -0.25
C MET A 185 25.05 -18.37 0.95
N LYS A 186 26.35 -18.12 0.84
CA LYS A 186 27.36 -18.60 1.81
C LYS A 186 27.62 -17.60 2.94
N ASN A 187 27.64 -16.31 2.62
CA ASN A 187 28.12 -15.24 3.51
C ASN A 187 26.98 -14.32 3.94
N VAL A 188 25.92 -14.89 4.53
CA VAL A 188 24.76 -14.13 5.06
C VAL A 188 24.89 -14.03 6.58
N SER A 189 24.78 -12.81 7.11
CA SER A 189 24.84 -12.50 8.55
C SER A 189 23.61 -11.73 9.01
N ILE A 190 23.26 -11.83 10.29
CA ILE A 190 22.16 -11.07 10.91
C ILE A 190 22.72 -10.16 12.00
N ILE A 191 22.24 -8.93 12.04
CA ILE A 191 22.51 -7.94 13.09
C ILE A 191 21.19 -7.63 13.78
N GLU A 192 21.10 -7.93 15.07
CA GLU A 192 19.93 -7.66 15.91
C GLU A 192 20.30 -6.63 16.99
N ALA A 193 19.38 -5.72 17.28
CA ALA A 193 19.61 -4.63 18.23
C ALA A 193 19.27 -5.01 19.67
N SER A 194 18.38 -5.98 19.86
CA SER A 194 17.94 -6.53 21.14
C SER A 194 18.66 -7.86 21.49
N GLN A 195 18.13 -8.56 22.49
CA GLN A 195 18.60 -9.85 23.02
C GLN A 195 17.83 -11.07 22.48
N ARG A 196 16.88 -10.89 21.54
CA ARG A 196 15.99 -11.97 21.09
C ARG A 196 15.61 -11.90 19.62
N LEU A 197 15.21 -13.06 19.08
CA LEU A 197 14.60 -13.18 17.76
C LEU A 197 13.12 -12.74 17.79
N GLY A 198 12.55 -12.45 16.62
CA GLY A 198 11.11 -12.34 16.37
C GLY A 198 10.52 -10.93 16.24
N GLY A 199 11.21 -9.88 16.70
CA GLY A 199 10.69 -8.50 16.66
C GLY A 199 9.36 -8.40 17.40
N ARG A 200 8.31 -7.88 16.76
CA ARG A 200 6.97 -7.75 17.38
C ARG A 200 6.23 -9.06 17.66
N VAL A 201 6.76 -10.23 17.29
CA VAL A 201 6.33 -11.50 17.90
C VAL A 201 6.86 -11.54 19.34
N HIS A 202 5.94 -11.54 20.32
CA HIS A 202 6.27 -11.48 21.75
C HIS A 202 5.14 -12.10 22.59
N THR A 203 5.32 -13.36 22.97
CA THR A 203 4.65 -13.96 24.14
C THR A 203 5.37 -13.48 25.40
N GLU A 204 4.64 -13.31 26.50
CA GLU A 204 5.21 -13.11 27.84
C GLU A 204 4.79 -14.28 28.74
N TYR A 205 5.73 -14.92 29.43
CA TYR A 205 5.48 -15.99 30.40
C TYR A 205 5.54 -15.41 31.82
N LEU A 206 4.38 -15.24 32.47
CA LEU A 206 4.28 -14.56 33.76
C LEU A 206 4.70 -15.48 34.91
N SER A 207 4.46 -16.78 34.79
CA SER A 207 5.13 -17.80 35.62
C SER A 207 5.33 -19.11 34.89
N GLY A 208 6.41 -19.82 35.25
CA GLY A 208 6.86 -21.02 34.55
C GLY A 208 7.45 -20.70 33.18
N GLY A 209 7.27 -21.62 32.23
CA GLY A 209 7.60 -21.48 30.82
C GLY A 209 6.41 -21.80 29.90
N PRO A 210 6.67 -22.14 28.62
CA PRO A 210 5.63 -22.35 27.61
C PRO A 210 4.48 -23.28 28.03
N PHE A 211 4.80 -24.40 28.69
CA PHE A 211 3.84 -25.45 29.03
C PHE A 211 3.36 -25.42 30.48
N ASP A 212 3.67 -24.35 31.22
CA ASP A 212 3.02 -24.03 32.50
C ASP A 212 1.77 -23.14 32.30
N TYR A 213 1.52 -22.69 31.07
CA TYR A 213 0.30 -22.01 30.58
C TYR A 213 -0.13 -20.71 31.27
N SER A 214 0.68 -20.16 32.19
CA SER A 214 0.55 -18.76 32.64
C SER A 214 1.39 -17.83 31.75
N TYR A 215 0.85 -17.58 30.56
CA TYR A 215 1.44 -16.67 29.57
C TYR A 215 0.36 -15.83 28.89
N GLN A 216 0.76 -14.77 28.21
CA GLN A 216 -0.13 -14.02 27.32
C GLN A 216 0.61 -13.36 26.16
N GLU A 217 -0.08 -13.16 25.04
CA GLU A 217 0.50 -12.64 23.81
C GLU A 217 0.53 -11.12 23.78
N MET A 218 1.70 -10.52 23.98
CA MET A 218 1.91 -9.07 23.90
C MET A 218 2.03 -8.59 22.44
N GLY A 219 2.51 -9.46 21.55
CA GLY A 219 2.55 -9.27 20.11
C GLY A 219 1.25 -9.69 19.39
N PRO A 220 1.32 -10.29 18.18
CA PRO A 220 0.19 -10.97 17.56
C PRO A 220 -0.25 -12.18 18.40
N MET A 221 -1.54 -12.50 18.38
CA MET A 221 -2.15 -13.45 19.35
C MET A 221 -2.75 -14.70 18.70
N ARG A 222 -3.08 -14.61 17.41
CA ARG A 222 -3.91 -15.54 16.66
C ARG A 222 -3.66 -15.39 15.17
N LEU A 223 -4.07 -16.38 14.40
CA LEU A 223 -3.96 -16.47 12.95
C LEU A 223 -5.33 -16.88 12.40
N PRO A 224 -6.00 -16.07 11.57
CA PRO A 224 -7.23 -16.48 10.90
C PRO A 224 -6.89 -17.52 9.82
N GLU A 225 -7.73 -18.55 9.65
CA GLU A 225 -7.45 -19.69 8.75
C GLU A 225 -8.44 -19.78 7.59
N THR A 226 -9.76 -19.71 7.86
CA THR A 226 -10.81 -19.73 6.83
C THR A 226 -11.89 -18.66 7.04
N VAL A 227 -12.50 -18.23 5.94
CA VAL A 227 -13.75 -17.43 5.87
C VAL A 227 -14.84 -18.22 5.15
N GLU A 228 -16.11 -17.83 5.32
CA GLU A 228 -17.24 -18.40 4.58
C GLU A 228 -18.02 -17.31 3.84
N TYR A 229 -18.04 -17.41 2.50
CA TYR A 229 -18.77 -16.49 1.60
C TYR A 229 -19.43 -17.30 0.48
N LEU A 230 -20.56 -16.85 -0.08
CA LEU A 230 -21.27 -17.52 -1.17
C LEU A 230 -21.64 -19.00 -0.87
N ASN A 231 -21.84 -19.33 0.41
CA ASN A 231 -21.97 -20.69 0.94
C ASN A 231 -20.76 -21.61 0.63
N GLN A 232 -19.55 -21.06 0.62
CA GLN A 232 -18.28 -21.78 0.42
C GLN A 232 -17.23 -21.31 1.43
N THR A 233 -16.55 -22.28 2.04
CA THR A 233 -15.38 -22.03 2.89
C THR A 233 -14.15 -21.76 2.01
N TYR A 234 -13.44 -20.66 2.25
CA TYR A 234 -12.18 -20.32 1.60
C TYR A 234 -11.05 -20.22 2.61
N ASN A 235 -9.87 -20.77 2.30
CA ASN A 235 -8.65 -20.50 3.06
C ASN A 235 -8.22 -19.05 2.83
N ILE A 236 -7.82 -18.36 3.90
CA ILE A 236 -7.19 -17.04 3.82
C ILE A 236 -5.75 -17.25 3.38
N THR A 237 -5.49 -16.91 2.12
CA THR A 237 -4.38 -17.48 1.32
C THR A 237 -2.99 -17.03 1.77
N ASP A 238 -2.84 -15.76 2.14
CA ASP A 238 -1.57 -15.20 2.62
C ASP A 238 -1.21 -15.68 4.03
N HIS A 239 -2.22 -15.91 4.89
CA HIS A 239 -2.01 -16.48 6.23
C HIS A 239 -1.50 -17.92 6.21
N GLN A 240 -1.76 -18.67 5.12
CA GLN A 240 -1.23 -20.03 4.97
C GLN A 240 0.31 -20.07 4.95
N LEU A 241 0.98 -18.98 4.58
CA LEU A 241 2.44 -18.85 4.63
C LEU A 241 3.00 -19.03 6.05
N VAL A 242 2.25 -18.63 7.09
CA VAL A 242 2.65 -18.81 8.49
C VAL A 242 2.61 -20.29 8.89
N PHE A 243 1.57 -21.02 8.44
CA PHE A 243 1.45 -22.46 8.67
C PHE A 243 2.54 -23.25 7.91
N GLN A 244 2.81 -22.90 6.65
CA GLN A 244 3.91 -23.52 5.89
C GLN A 244 5.30 -23.24 6.49
N LEU A 245 5.53 -22.03 7.02
CA LEU A 245 6.80 -21.75 7.69
C LEU A 245 6.98 -22.66 8.91
N ALA A 246 5.96 -22.81 9.74
CA ALA A 246 6.00 -23.71 10.89
C ALA A 246 6.26 -25.17 10.48
N ASP A 247 5.61 -25.69 9.43
CA ASP A 247 5.89 -27.02 8.88
C ASP A 247 7.36 -27.17 8.42
N GLU A 248 7.91 -26.16 7.76
CA GLU A 248 9.30 -26.16 7.28
C GLU A 248 10.30 -26.06 8.44
N MET A 249 10.05 -25.24 9.46
CA MET A 249 10.91 -25.13 10.64
C MET A 249 10.83 -26.40 11.50
N ASN A 250 9.64 -26.99 11.67
CA ASN A 250 9.46 -28.33 12.26
C ASN A 250 10.32 -29.37 11.53
N ARG A 251 10.28 -29.39 10.19
CA ARG A 251 11.05 -30.30 9.35
C ARG A 251 12.58 -30.07 9.44
N LEU A 252 13.01 -28.81 9.52
CA LEU A 252 14.43 -28.43 9.64
C LEU A 252 14.99 -28.80 11.03
N ASN A 253 14.21 -28.59 12.09
CA ASN A 253 14.56 -28.95 13.47
C ASN A 253 14.26 -30.42 13.81
N HIS A 254 14.02 -31.27 12.80
CA HIS A 254 13.72 -32.70 12.96
C HIS A 254 12.58 -33.04 13.95
N HIS A 255 11.63 -32.12 14.12
CA HIS A 255 10.55 -32.16 15.11
C HIS A 255 11.01 -32.24 16.58
N ASP A 256 12.16 -31.65 16.92
CA ASP A 256 12.61 -31.45 18.30
C ASP A 256 11.57 -30.65 19.11
N SER A 257 11.13 -31.19 20.25
CA SER A 257 10.10 -30.60 21.12
C SER A 257 10.48 -29.26 21.75
N ASN A 258 11.77 -28.90 21.76
CA ASN A 258 12.22 -27.57 22.20
C ASN A 258 11.89 -26.48 21.16
N PHE A 259 11.87 -26.85 19.87
CA PHE A 259 11.72 -25.93 18.73
C PHE A 259 10.46 -26.17 17.88
N SER A 260 9.66 -27.18 18.24
CA SER A 260 8.44 -27.55 17.52
C SER A 260 7.36 -26.47 17.60
N ILE A 261 6.66 -26.24 16.51
CA ILE A 261 5.51 -25.33 16.43
C ILE A 261 4.26 -26.19 16.23
N GLU A 262 3.37 -26.18 17.21
CA GLU A 262 2.09 -26.88 17.17
C GLU A 262 0.95 -25.86 17.20
N PHE A 263 0.03 -25.96 16.23
CA PHE A 263 -1.13 -25.06 16.14
C PHE A 263 -2.35 -25.66 16.83
N ILE A 264 -2.92 -24.88 17.74
CA ILE A 264 -4.16 -25.18 18.45
C ILE A 264 -5.28 -24.23 18.02
N PRO A 265 -6.56 -24.61 18.16
CA PRO A 265 -7.68 -23.71 17.88
C PRO A 265 -7.62 -22.44 18.75
N TRP A 266 -7.96 -21.30 18.16
CA TRP A 266 -8.19 -20.06 18.91
C TRP A 266 -9.69 -19.78 18.99
N ILE A 267 -10.21 -19.57 20.19
CA ILE A 267 -11.60 -19.18 20.41
C ILE A 267 -11.67 -17.66 20.28
N GLN A 268 -12.11 -17.18 19.12
CA GLN A 268 -12.23 -15.74 18.88
C GLN A 268 -13.44 -15.13 19.60
N ASN A 269 -14.59 -15.81 19.54
CA ASN A 269 -15.83 -15.35 20.17
C ASN A 269 -16.37 -16.40 21.15
N ASN A 270 -16.92 -15.94 22.26
CA ASN A 270 -17.55 -16.80 23.27
C ASN A 270 -18.89 -16.19 23.74
N PRO A 271 -20.04 -16.88 23.58
CA PRO A 271 -21.36 -16.39 24.00
C PRO A 271 -21.48 -16.14 25.52
N ASN A 272 -20.61 -16.77 26.32
CA ASN A 272 -20.56 -16.60 27.78
C ASN A 272 -19.65 -15.46 28.24
N GLY A 273 -18.95 -14.78 27.33
CA GLY A 273 -18.23 -13.54 27.65
C GLY A 273 -19.17 -12.50 28.27
N LEU A 274 -18.66 -11.65 29.17
CA LEU A 274 -19.48 -10.75 29.98
C LEU A 274 -19.74 -9.42 29.28
N TYR A 275 -20.96 -8.90 29.42
CA TYR A 275 -21.38 -7.60 28.90
C TYR A 275 -21.65 -6.64 30.08
N TYR A 276 -20.63 -5.89 30.47
CA TYR A 276 -20.72 -4.94 31.58
C TYR A 276 -20.97 -3.52 31.06
N ARG A 277 -22.08 -2.90 31.48
CA ARG A 277 -22.41 -1.51 31.15
C ARG A 277 -23.12 -0.83 32.32
N ASN A 278 -22.84 0.44 32.59
CA ASN A 278 -23.50 1.29 33.58
C ASN A 278 -23.64 0.64 34.98
N GLY A 279 -22.66 -0.18 35.39
CA GLY A 279 -22.72 -0.92 36.66
C GLY A 279 -23.69 -2.10 36.71
N PHE A 280 -24.39 -2.43 35.61
CA PHE A 280 -25.43 -3.46 35.61
C PHE A 280 -24.88 -4.88 35.84
N LYS A 281 -25.51 -5.60 36.75
CA LYS A 281 -25.20 -6.97 37.16
C LYS A 281 -26.48 -7.75 37.45
N LEU A 282 -26.43 -9.06 37.26
CA LEU A 282 -27.47 -10.01 37.65
C LEU A 282 -27.41 -10.28 39.17
N ASP A 283 -28.44 -10.95 39.70
CA ASP A 283 -28.51 -11.39 41.11
C ASP A 283 -27.34 -12.31 41.53
N THR A 284 -26.62 -12.89 40.56
CA THR A 284 -25.39 -13.68 40.76
C THR A 284 -24.16 -12.84 41.10
N GLY A 285 -24.24 -11.50 40.99
CA GLY A 285 -23.10 -10.59 41.17
C GLY A 285 -22.19 -10.43 39.95
N LEU A 286 -22.50 -11.12 38.84
CA LEU A 286 -21.82 -10.98 37.55
C LEU A 286 -22.68 -10.16 36.55
N PRO A 287 -22.06 -9.48 35.58
CA PRO A 287 -22.74 -8.94 34.41
C PRO A 287 -23.47 -10.05 33.62
N PRO A 288 -24.49 -9.72 32.82
CA PRO A 288 -25.07 -10.67 31.88
C PRO A 288 -24.03 -11.14 30.85
N THR A 289 -24.17 -12.36 30.36
CA THR A 289 -23.36 -12.83 29.22
C THR A 289 -23.79 -12.11 27.93
N VAL A 290 -22.93 -12.12 26.91
CA VAL A 290 -23.26 -11.63 25.55
C VAL A 290 -24.52 -12.31 24.99
N SER A 291 -24.70 -13.61 25.24
CA SER A 291 -25.90 -14.37 24.82
C SER A 291 -27.16 -14.00 25.60
N GLN A 292 -27.07 -13.75 26.92
CA GLN A 292 -28.19 -13.26 27.72
C GLN A 292 -28.58 -11.83 27.33
N ASN A 293 -27.59 -10.97 27.05
CA ASN A 293 -27.82 -9.60 26.63
C ASN A 293 -28.51 -9.54 25.25
N SER A 294 -28.07 -10.33 24.27
CA SER A 294 -28.70 -10.35 22.94
C SER A 294 -30.14 -10.89 22.96
N GLN A 295 -30.44 -11.87 23.82
CA GLN A 295 -31.81 -12.36 24.02
C GLN A 295 -32.73 -11.34 24.71
N ASN A 296 -32.18 -10.45 25.54
CA ASN A 296 -32.92 -9.40 26.25
C ASN A 296 -33.05 -8.07 25.47
N GLN A 297 -32.62 -8.01 24.20
CA GLN A 297 -32.71 -6.80 23.35
C GLN A 297 -34.14 -6.31 23.04
N SER A 298 -35.18 -6.99 23.53
CA SER A 298 -36.54 -6.45 23.63
C SER A 298 -36.69 -5.29 24.63
N SER A 299 -35.65 -4.97 25.42
CA SER A 299 -35.75 -4.03 26.55
C SER A 299 -34.60 -3.02 26.73
N SER A 300 -33.49 -3.16 25.98
CA SER A 300 -32.49 -2.08 25.93
C SER A 300 -32.98 -0.95 25.02
N PRO A 301 -32.99 0.32 25.45
CA PRO A 301 -33.19 1.42 24.54
C PRO A 301 -31.94 1.53 23.66
N SER A 302 -32.01 1.04 22.42
CA SER A 302 -31.13 1.55 21.37
C SER A 302 -31.31 3.06 21.31
N SER A 303 -30.21 3.82 21.26
CA SER A 303 -30.28 5.22 20.85
C SER A 303 -30.93 5.22 19.47
N PRO A 304 -32.11 5.87 19.28
CA PRO A 304 -32.84 5.76 18.03
C PRO A 304 -31.98 6.36 16.92
N MET A 305 -31.53 5.50 16.00
CA MET A 305 -30.74 5.95 14.86
C MET A 305 -31.60 6.91 14.03
N SER A 306 -30.99 8.01 13.58
CA SER A 306 -31.64 8.88 12.60
C SER A 306 -31.89 8.07 11.32
N PRO A 307 -32.99 8.32 10.58
CA PRO A 307 -33.21 7.66 9.29
C PRO A 307 -32.07 7.89 8.28
N SER A 308 -31.27 8.94 8.45
CA SER A 308 -30.03 9.18 7.69
C SER A 308 -28.90 8.20 8.04
N ARG A 309 -28.79 7.81 9.32
CA ARG A 309 -27.79 6.88 9.85
C ARG A 309 -28.18 5.41 9.59
N GLU A 310 -29.47 5.08 9.66
CA GLU A 310 -30.00 3.80 9.18
C GLU A 310 -29.72 3.62 7.69
N ALA A 311 -30.12 4.59 6.86
CA ALA A 311 -29.85 4.57 5.42
C ALA A 311 -28.35 4.69 5.07
N LEU A 312 -27.49 5.14 5.99
CA LEU A 312 -26.03 5.08 5.82
C LEU A 312 -25.50 3.67 6.10
N SER A 313 -25.96 3.01 7.17
CA SER A 313 -25.65 1.60 7.46
C SER A 313 -25.99 0.73 6.25
N GLU A 314 -27.23 0.76 5.76
CA GLU A 314 -27.66 -0.08 4.62
C GLU A 314 -26.76 0.05 3.37
N ARG A 315 -26.17 1.24 3.15
CA ARG A 315 -25.27 1.50 2.01
C ARG A 315 -23.82 1.09 2.28
N LEU A 316 -23.33 1.25 3.51
CA LEU A 316 -22.05 0.68 3.96
C LEU A 316 -22.11 -0.84 3.91
N ASP A 317 -23.12 -1.44 4.54
CA ASP A 317 -23.36 -2.88 4.61
C ASP A 317 -23.46 -3.49 3.21
N ALA A 318 -24.18 -2.85 2.27
CA ALA A 318 -24.28 -3.32 0.88
C ALA A 318 -22.96 -3.24 0.08
N PHE A 319 -22.04 -2.34 0.43
CA PHE A 319 -20.72 -2.23 -0.19
C PHE A 319 -19.71 -3.19 0.44
N LEU A 320 -19.60 -3.17 1.77
CA LEU A 320 -18.66 -3.95 2.56
C LEU A 320 -19.00 -5.46 2.53
N SER A 321 -20.29 -5.83 2.47
CA SER A 321 -20.73 -7.23 2.36
C SER A 321 -20.67 -7.79 0.93
N ASN A 322 -19.85 -7.23 0.04
CA ASN A 322 -19.64 -7.77 -1.31
C ASN A 322 -18.81 -9.07 -1.25
N GLU A 323 -19.48 -10.18 -0.92
CA GLU A 323 -18.91 -11.53 -0.78
C GLU A 323 -18.01 -11.96 -1.96
N THR A 324 -18.26 -11.47 -3.18
CA THR A 324 -17.42 -11.80 -4.34
C THR A 324 -16.05 -11.11 -4.28
N PHE A 325 -16.00 -9.88 -3.77
CA PHE A 325 -14.75 -9.14 -3.55
C PHE A 325 -14.05 -9.61 -2.28
N LEU A 326 -14.78 -9.83 -1.18
CA LEU A 326 -14.22 -10.40 0.06
C LEU A 326 -13.59 -11.79 -0.17
N ALA A 327 -14.23 -12.65 -0.98
CA ALA A 327 -13.65 -13.94 -1.38
C ALA A 327 -12.39 -13.78 -2.25
N GLU A 328 -12.23 -12.68 -2.99
CA GLU A 328 -11.00 -12.42 -3.75
C GLU A 328 -9.89 -11.80 -2.90
N ILE A 329 -10.21 -10.97 -1.89
CA ILE A 329 -9.28 -10.58 -0.82
C ILE A 329 -8.74 -11.85 -0.14
N ALA A 330 -9.63 -12.72 0.33
CA ALA A 330 -9.26 -13.96 1.02
C ALA A 330 -8.41 -14.91 0.15
N THR A 331 -8.75 -15.08 -1.13
CA THR A 331 -8.09 -16.07 -2.00
C THR A 331 -6.93 -15.53 -2.83
N ASN A 332 -6.81 -14.21 -2.99
CA ASN A 332 -5.76 -13.58 -3.80
C ASN A 332 -5.60 -12.08 -3.45
N ILE A 333 -5.23 -11.79 -2.20
CA ILE A 333 -5.03 -10.45 -1.63
C ILE A 333 -4.37 -9.45 -2.57
N TYR A 334 -3.32 -9.86 -3.30
CA TYR A 334 -2.56 -9.02 -4.24
C TYR A 334 -3.38 -8.58 -5.46
N LYS A 335 -4.30 -9.42 -5.95
CA LYS A 335 -5.22 -9.03 -7.04
C LYS A 335 -6.29 -8.10 -6.49
N ALA A 336 -6.86 -8.41 -5.33
CA ALA A 336 -7.88 -7.57 -4.72
C ALA A 336 -7.33 -6.17 -4.40
N HIS A 337 -6.09 -6.06 -3.92
CA HIS A 337 -5.38 -4.80 -3.75
C HIS A 337 -5.22 -4.04 -5.07
N ARG A 338 -4.67 -4.68 -6.12
CA ARG A 338 -4.54 -4.05 -7.45
C ARG A 338 -5.87 -3.50 -7.94
N ASP A 339 -6.90 -4.34 -7.93
CA ASP A 339 -8.19 -4.00 -8.52
C ASP A 339 -8.93 -2.99 -7.64
N TRP A 340 -8.66 -2.93 -6.33
CA TRP A 340 -9.03 -1.79 -5.48
C TRP A 340 -8.31 -0.50 -5.89
N LEU A 341 -6.99 -0.53 -6.12
CA LEU A 341 -6.21 0.64 -6.53
C LEU A 341 -6.61 1.19 -7.91
N VAL A 342 -7.11 0.35 -8.82
CA VAL A 342 -7.42 0.72 -10.22
C VAL A 342 -8.91 0.84 -10.51
N GLU A 343 -9.71 -0.13 -10.08
CA GLU A 343 -11.14 -0.25 -10.38
C GLU A 343 -12.04 0.18 -9.19
N GLY A 344 -11.47 0.33 -7.99
CA GLY A 344 -12.18 0.71 -6.77
C GLY A 344 -12.94 2.02 -6.89
N LEU A 345 -14.14 2.05 -6.27
CA LEU A 345 -15.10 3.17 -6.29
C LEU A 345 -15.38 3.65 -7.73
N ASP A 346 -15.96 2.77 -8.54
CA ASP A 346 -16.32 2.99 -9.95
C ASP A 346 -15.16 3.51 -10.83
N GLY A 347 -13.93 3.06 -10.53
CA GLY A 347 -12.72 3.46 -11.25
C GLY A 347 -12.14 4.82 -10.82
N MET A 348 -12.50 5.34 -9.64
CA MET A 348 -11.86 6.52 -9.05
C MET A 348 -10.56 6.20 -8.30
N GLY A 349 -10.29 4.93 -7.99
CA GLY A 349 -9.03 4.45 -7.40
C GLY A 349 -9.06 4.47 -5.87
N GLY A 350 -9.10 3.28 -5.27
CA GLY A 350 -9.53 3.09 -3.88
C GLY A 350 -8.62 3.62 -2.78
N ASP A 351 -7.31 3.76 -3.01
CA ASP A 351 -6.36 4.28 -2.00
C ASP A 351 -6.42 5.80 -1.84
N THR A 352 -7.10 6.53 -2.73
CA THR A 352 -7.33 7.98 -2.54
C THR A 352 -8.43 8.28 -1.51
N TRP A 353 -8.94 7.25 -0.83
CA TRP A 353 -10.09 7.32 0.08
C TRP A 353 -9.79 6.66 1.43
N SER A 354 -10.34 7.25 2.49
CA SER A 354 -10.58 6.58 3.78
C SER A 354 -12.08 6.24 3.89
N GLU A 355 -12.47 5.41 4.85
CA GLU A 355 -13.88 5.11 5.10
C GLU A 355 -14.70 6.39 5.38
N PHE A 356 -14.15 7.32 6.18
CA PHE A 356 -14.77 8.63 6.42
C PHE A 356 -14.94 9.43 5.12
N ALA A 357 -13.90 9.48 4.28
CA ALA A 357 -13.96 10.19 3.00
C ALA A 357 -14.99 9.57 2.03
N TYR A 358 -15.12 8.24 2.05
CA TYR A 358 -16.12 7.49 1.30
C TYR A 358 -17.54 7.82 1.77
N MET A 359 -17.81 7.75 3.08
CA MET A 359 -19.11 8.13 3.63
C MET A 359 -19.52 9.56 3.25
N VAL A 360 -18.65 10.54 3.52
CA VAL A 360 -19.01 11.96 3.36
C VAL A 360 -19.06 12.37 1.89
N ASN A 361 -18.09 12.00 1.06
CA ASN A 361 -17.96 12.54 -0.29
C ASN A 361 -18.54 11.63 -1.40
N TYR A 362 -18.63 10.30 -1.18
CA TYR A 362 -19.23 9.37 -2.12
C TYR A 362 -20.67 9.02 -1.73
N LEU A 363 -20.91 8.61 -0.47
CA LEU A 363 -22.26 8.31 0.03
C LEU A 363 -23.05 9.56 0.45
N ASN A 364 -22.47 10.76 0.43
CA ASN A 364 -23.14 12.01 0.84
C ASN A 364 -23.74 11.94 2.26
N ALA A 365 -23.03 11.27 3.18
CA ALA A 365 -23.36 11.25 4.61
C ALA A 365 -23.26 12.64 5.24
N THR A 366 -24.03 12.89 6.29
CA THR A 366 -23.76 14.05 7.16
C THR A 366 -22.51 13.78 7.99
N LEU A 367 -21.83 14.84 8.43
CA LEU A 367 -20.66 14.71 9.33
C LEU A 367 -21.05 14.06 10.67
N GLU A 368 -22.28 14.29 11.16
CA GLU A 368 -22.79 13.67 12.40
C GLU A 368 -23.08 12.17 12.22
N ASP A 369 -23.61 11.76 11.07
CA ASP A 369 -23.81 10.34 10.78
C ASP A 369 -22.47 9.62 10.60
N ALA A 370 -21.52 10.23 9.89
CA ALA A 370 -20.18 9.68 9.65
C ALA A 370 -19.31 9.56 10.92
N ASP A 371 -19.30 10.60 11.78
CA ASP A 371 -18.60 10.59 13.08
C ASP A 371 -19.12 9.48 14.01
N ALA A 372 -20.44 9.26 14.00
CA ALA A 372 -21.08 8.22 14.82
C ALA A 372 -20.75 6.77 14.40
N PHE A 373 -20.23 6.54 13.18
CA PHE A 373 -19.67 5.24 12.79
C PHE A 373 -18.19 5.09 13.17
N GLY A 374 -17.51 6.17 13.63
CA GLY A 374 -16.13 6.12 14.12
C GLY A 374 -15.05 5.91 13.05
N ALA A 375 -15.37 6.23 11.80
CA ALA A 375 -14.59 5.86 10.62
C ALA A 375 -13.19 6.52 10.52
N THR A 376 -12.28 5.81 9.85
CA THR A 376 -10.84 6.15 9.85
C THR A 376 -10.44 7.22 8.82
N ASP A 377 -9.24 7.80 9.01
CA ASP A 377 -8.52 8.67 8.06
C ASP A 377 -7.35 7.96 7.34
N SER A 378 -7.12 6.68 7.66
CA SER A 378 -6.19 5.78 6.95
C SER A 378 -6.72 5.37 5.57
N SER A 379 -5.87 4.73 4.76
CA SER A 379 -6.30 4.11 3.50
C SER A 379 -7.41 3.07 3.76
N PHE A 380 -8.56 3.23 3.10
CA PHE A 380 -9.75 2.37 3.25
C PHE A 380 -9.49 0.89 2.90
N TRP A 381 -8.38 0.60 2.23
CA TRP A 381 -7.89 -0.76 2.04
C TRP A 381 -7.65 -1.50 3.37
N LEU A 382 -7.24 -0.80 4.43
CA LEU A 382 -7.01 -1.39 5.75
C LEU A 382 -8.30 -2.04 6.28
N ASP A 383 -9.39 -1.28 6.27
CA ASP A 383 -10.68 -1.74 6.77
C ASP A 383 -11.22 -2.91 5.90
N LEU A 384 -11.02 -2.83 4.58
CA LEU A 384 -11.45 -3.87 3.63
C LEU A 384 -10.78 -5.25 3.86
N TYR A 385 -9.48 -5.32 4.14
CA TYR A 385 -8.85 -6.61 4.43
C TYR A 385 -9.09 -7.09 5.87
N GLU A 386 -9.19 -6.16 6.84
CA GLU A 386 -9.49 -6.54 8.23
C GLU A 386 -10.92 -7.07 8.39
N ILE A 387 -11.89 -6.61 7.59
CA ILE A 387 -13.22 -7.26 7.49
C ILE A 387 -13.07 -8.74 7.16
N VAL A 388 -12.20 -9.12 6.20
CA VAL A 388 -11.98 -10.52 5.83
C VAL A 388 -11.27 -11.30 6.94
N TYR A 389 -10.22 -10.75 7.54
CA TYR A 389 -9.49 -11.43 8.61
C TYR A 389 -10.33 -11.58 9.89
N PHE A 390 -11.08 -10.55 10.31
CA PHE A 390 -11.92 -10.61 11.52
C PHE A 390 -13.24 -11.38 11.32
N SER A 391 -13.72 -11.54 10.08
CA SER A 391 -14.87 -12.42 9.77
C SER A 391 -14.50 -13.90 9.61
N ALA A 392 -13.25 -14.28 9.90
CA ALA A 392 -12.80 -15.67 9.81
C ALA A 392 -13.62 -16.64 10.71
N ALA A 393 -14.13 -17.70 10.07
CA ALA A 393 -14.89 -18.77 10.69
C ALA A 393 -14.00 -19.72 11.52
N THR A 394 -12.70 -19.82 11.19
CA THR A 394 -11.73 -20.60 11.95
C THR A 394 -10.46 -19.80 12.23
N TRP A 395 -9.89 -20.01 13.43
CA TRP A 395 -8.70 -19.33 13.92
C TRP A 395 -7.77 -20.32 14.63
N LYS A 396 -6.48 -20.04 14.58
CA LYS A 396 -5.42 -20.78 15.27
C LYS A 396 -4.56 -19.88 16.15
N THR A 397 -3.95 -20.47 17.16
CA THR A 397 -2.79 -19.91 17.87
C THR A 397 -1.74 -21.02 18.05
N ILE A 398 -0.61 -20.74 18.69
CA ILE A 398 0.48 -21.71 18.90
C ILE A 398 0.48 -22.16 20.36
N ASP A 399 0.56 -23.48 20.60
CA ASP A 399 0.63 -24.01 21.96
C ASP A 399 1.99 -23.69 22.60
N GLY A 400 1.98 -23.20 23.84
CA GLY A 400 3.18 -22.59 24.45
C GLY A 400 3.56 -21.21 23.87
N GLY A 401 2.72 -20.64 23.01
CA GLY A 401 2.75 -19.24 22.58
C GLY A 401 3.50 -18.96 21.28
N LEU A 402 3.15 -17.84 20.63
CA LEU A 402 3.67 -17.46 19.32
C LEU A 402 5.18 -17.22 19.29
N ASN A 403 5.85 -16.98 20.43
CA ASN A 403 7.31 -16.98 20.54
C ASN A 403 7.96 -18.25 20.00
N ARG A 404 7.29 -19.41 20.03
CA ARG A 404 7.86 -20.65 19.47
C ARG A 404 8.17 -20.54 17.97
N LEU A 405 7.47 -19.68 17.23
CA LEU A 405 7.74 -19.43 15.81
C LEU A 405 9.15 -18.84 15.58
N PRO A 406 9.53 -17.66 16.12
CA PRO A 406 10.91 -17.17 16.00
C PRO A 406 11.93 -18.01 16.79
N LEU A 407 11.58 -18.60 17.94
CA LEU A 407 12.49 -19.47 18.68
C LEU A 407 12.95 -20.69 17.85
N SER A 408 12.09 -21.19 16.95
CA SER A 408 12.45 -22.29 16.04
C SER A 408 13.62 -21.97 15.09
N PHE A 409 14.01 -20.70 14.94
CA PHE A 409 15.14 -20.31 14.10
C PHE A 409 16.51 -20.45 14.80
N HIS A 410 16.58 -20.52 16.13
CA HIS A 410 17.85 -20.55 16.88
C HIS A 410 18.88 -21.57 16.32
N PRO A 411 18.54 -22.86 16.10
CA PRO A 411 19.47 -23.86 15.55
C PRO A 411 20.03 -23.51 14.16
N LEU A 412 19.36 -22.63 13.41
CA LEU A 412 19.69 -22.23 12.06
C LEU A 412 20.41 -20.86 11.98
N VAL A 413 20.20 -19.97 12.96
CA VAL A 413 20.66 -18.57 12.89
C VAL A 413 21.65 -18.14 13.97
N ASP A 414 21.81 -18.86 15.08
CA ASP A 414 22.64 -18.39 16.21
C ASP A 414 24.10 -18.15 15.82
N ASN A 415 24.69 -19.03 15.01
CA ASN A 415 26.08 -18.91 14.55
C ASN A 415 26.34 -17.76 13.55
N VAL A 416 25.29 -17.08 13.06
CA VAL A 416 25.38 -15.97 12.10
C VAL A 416 24.72 -14.68 12.61
N THR A 417 24.14 -14.70 13.80
CA THR A 417 23.42 -13.56 14.39
C THR A 417 24.29 -12.85 15.43
N THR A 418 24.42 -11.53 15.31
CA THR A 418 25.01 -10.68 16.35
C THR A 418 23.94 -9.86 17.05
N MET A 419 23.63 -10.20 18.30
CA MET A 419 22.75 -9.45 19.20
C MET A 419 23.39 -8.12 19.68
N ASP A 420 22.62 -7.31 20.42
CA ASP A 420 23.05 -6.05 21.07
C ASP A 420 23.65 -4.97 20.12
N ARG A 421 23.47 -5.09 18.81
CA ARG A 421 24.15 -4.26 17.81
C ARG A 421 23.19 -3.27 17.14
N LYS A 422 22.88 -2.21 17.89
CA LYS A 422 22.06 -1.10 17.43
C LYS A 422 22.79 -0.23 16.40
N ILE A 423 22.46 -0.40 15.12
CA ILE A 423 22.93 0.47 14.03
C ILE A 423 22.42 1.91 14.24
N GLU A 424 23.27 2.90 13.98
CA GLU A 424 22.90 4.33 14.02
C GLU A 424 23.12 5.03 12.67
N ARG A 425 24.03 4.53 11.82
CA ARG A 425 24.38 5.16 10.54
C ARG A 425 24.62 4.13 9.46
N VAL A 426 24.36 4.55 8.23
CA VAL A 426 24.57 3.78 7.00
C VAL A 426 25.30 4.69 6.01
N GLN A 427 26.33 4.17 5.36
CA GLN A 427 27.05 4.87 4.29
C GLN A 427 27.12 3.98 3.06
N TRP A 428 27.00 4.59 1.88
CA TRP A 428 27.29 3.94 0.60
C TRP A 428 28.69 4.36 0.15
N HIS A 429 29.53 3.40 -0.22
CA HIS A 429 30.88 3.64 -0.72
C HIS A 429 30.98 3.23 -2.18
N GLU A 430 30.64 4.18 -3.06
CA GLU A 430 30.58 4.04 -4.52
C GLU A 430 31.86 3.41 -5.11
N ASP A 431 33.05 3.85 -4.68
CA ASP A 431 34.37 3.31 -5.09
C ASP A 431 34.55 1.80 -4.85
N SER A 432 33.69 1.18 -4.03
CA SER A 432 33.79 -0.22 -3.60
C SER A 432 32.48 -1.01 -3.76
N GLU A 433 31.40 -0.34 -4.19
CA GLU A 433 30.03 -0.86 -4.24
C GLU A 433 29.55 -1.54 -2.93
N LYS A 434 30.00 -1.05 -1.77
CA LYS A 434 29.65 -1.61 -0.45
C LYS A 434 28.84 -0.66 0.44
N VAL A 435 27.94 -1.26 1.21
CA VAL A 435 27.17 -0.62 2.29
C VAL A 435 27.95 -0.75 3.60
N ASN A 436 28.33 0.37 4.22
CA ASN A 436 28.97 0.40 5.53
C ASN A 436 27.93 0.72 6.62
N LEU A 437 27.79 -0.20 7.58
CA LEU A 437 26.93 -0.04 8.76
C LEU A 437 27.78 0.43 9.94
N GLN A 438 27.26 1.37 10.73
CA GLN A 438 27.98 1.96 11.87
C GLN A 438 27.14 1.94 13.15
N TRP A 439 27.74 1.49 14.25
CA TRP A 439 27.13 1.35 15.57
C TRP A 439 28.10 1.77 16.69
N LYS A 440 27.62 1.70 17.94
CA LYS A 440 28.40 1.91 19.16
C LYS A 440 28.22 0.74 20.12
N SER A 441 29.05 0.62 21.15
CA SER A 441 28.80 -0.32 22.26
C SER A 441 28.06 0.34 23.42
N SER A 442 28.16 1.66 23.56
CA SER A 442 27.32 2.49 24.43
C SER A 442 26.80 3.70 23.67
N TYR A 443 25.57 4.14 23.98
CA TYR A 443 25.03 5.41 23.46
C TYR A 443 25.95 6.62 23.79
N THR A 444 26.72 6.53 24.87
CA THR A 444 27.70 7.54 25.31
C THR A 444 28.98 7.57 24.49
N ASP A 445 29.26 6.55 23.66
CA ASP A 445 30.52 6.49 22.89
C ASP A 445 30.57 7.63 21.86
N ARG A 446 31.79 8.13 21.62
CA ARG A 446 32.08 9.16 20.61
C ARG A 446 32.60 8.59 19.30
N ALA A 447 33.24 7.42 19.35
CA ALA A 447 33.69 6.68 18.18
C ALA A 447 32.60 5.70 17.73
N TYR A 448 32.59 5.39 16.44
CA TYR A 448 31.76 4.34 15.87
C TYR A 448 32.61 3.12 15.56
N GLN A 449 32.06 1.94 15.81
CA GLN A 449 32.47 0.70 15.15
C GLN A 449 31.76 0.61 13.81
N ASN A 450 32.32 -0.11 12.85
CA ASN A 450 31.72 -0.31 11.55
C ASN A 450 32.05 -1.67 10.92
N ALA A 451 31.28 -2.03 9.89
CA ALA A 451 31.55 -3.14 8.98
C ALA A 451 30.93 -2.83 7.61
N SER A 452 31.56 -3.31 6.54
CA SER A 452 31.12 -3.10 5.15
C SER A 452 30.70 -4.42 4.52
N TYR A 453 29.60 -4.40 3.76
CA TYR A 453 28.97 -5.56 3.13
C TYR A 453 28.64 -5.23 1.67
N ASP A 454 28.57 -6.24 0.80
CA ASP A 454 28.15 -6.00 -0.59
C ASP A 454 26.69 -5.56 -0.66
N TYR A 455 25.81 -6.16 0.16
CA TYR A 455 24.39 -5.84 0.24
C TYR A 455 23.90 -5.77 1.69
N ALA A 456 22.91 -4.91 1.95
CA ALA A 456 22.25 -4.79 3.25
C ALA A 456 20.71 -4.86 3.10
N VAL A 457 20.08 -5.79 3.82
CA VAL A 457 18.61 -5.88 3.93
C VAL A 457 18.18 -5.32 5.27
N PHE A 458 17.41 -4.24 5.26
CA PHE A 458 16.84 -3.63 6.47
C PHE A 458 15.46 -4.20 6.73
N ALA A 459 15.36 -5.06 7.75
CA ALA A 459 14.13 -5.67 8.25
C ALA A 459 13.57 -4.93 9.48
N LEU A 460 13.98 -3.67 9.68
CA LEU A 460 13.54 -2.78 10.75
C LEU A 460 12.33 -1.94 10.31
N PRO A 461 11.38 -1.63 11.20
CA PRO A 461 10.29 -0.73 10.88
C PRO A 461 10.80 0.71 10.66
N PHE A 462 10.09 1.48 9.84
CA PHE A 462 10.53 2.82 9.45
C PHE A 462 10.54 3.83 10.61
N SER A 463 9.76 3.59 11.66
CA SER A 463 9.88 4.24 12.98
C SER A 463 11.30 4.22 13.56
N ILE A 464 12.11 3.21 13.24
CA ILE A 464 13.52 3.09 13.62
C ILE A 464 14.44 3.55 12.51
N VAL A 465 14.22 3.12 11.26
CA VAL A 465 15.09 3.51 10.11
C VAL A 465 15.16 5.03 9.96
N LYS A 466 14.08 5.78 10.25
CA LYS A 466 14.09 7.25 10.21
C LYS A 466 14.92 7.93 11.29
N LYS A 467 15.36 7.20 12.31
CA LYS A 467 16.33 7.65 13.33
C LYS A 467 17.78 7.54 12.83
N PHE A 468 18.05 6.76 11.77
CA PHE A 468 19.40 6.52 11.27
C PHE A 468 19.95 7.72 10.47
N ARG A 469 21.27 7.86 10.46
CA ARG A 469 21.97 8.65 9.43
C ARG A 469 22.17 7.80 8.19
N MET A 470 21.14 7.76 7.34
CA MET A 470 21.16 7.16 6.01
C MET A 470 22.03 8.01 5.03
N PRO A 471 22.52 7.43 3.92
CA PRO A 471 23.11 8.20 2.83
C PRO A 471 22.03 9.00 2.08
N SER A 472 22.43 9.75 1.03
CA SER A 472 21.47 10.37 0.12
C SER A 472 20.70 9.29 -0.65
N MET A 473 19.37 9.40 -0.68
CA MET A 473 18.43 8.42 -1.23
C MET A 473 17.38 9.13 -2.09
N PRO A 474 16.72 8.46 -3.05
CA PRO A 474 15.67 9.07 -3.86
C PRO A 474 14.51 9.64 -3.02
N PRO A 475 13.83 10.71 -3.47
CA PRO A 475 12.85 11.41 -2.64
C PRO A 475 11.65 10.58 -2.17
N LEU A 476 11.20 9.60 -2.96
CA LEU A 476 10.01 8.80 -2.65
C LEU A 476 10.28 7.78 -1.54
N ILE A 477 11.30 6.91 -1.66
CA ILE A 477 11.71 6.02 -0.55
C ILE A 477 12.12 6.80 0.71
N SER A 478 12.75 7.97 0.55
CA SER A 478 13.05 8.86 1.68
C SER A 478 11.77 9.37 2.36
N SER A 479 10.75 9.73 1.58
CA SER A 479 9.45 10.15 2.10
C SER A 479 8.71 8.99 2.77
N ALA A 480 8.75 7.78 2.22
CA ALA A 480 8.16 6.60 2.84
C ALA A 480 8.77 6.31 4.22
N ILE A 481 10.10 6.34 4.33
CA ILE A 481 10.81 6.12 5.60
C ILE A 481 10.43 7.19 6.64
N GLN A 482 10.26 8.46 6.25
CA GLN A 482 9.93 9.53 7.20
C GLN A 482 8.44 9.57 7.56
N ASN A 483 7.55 9.42 6.56
CA ASN A 483 6.14 9.81 6.61
C ASN A 483 5.14 8.64 6.69
N LEU A 484 5.59 7.38 6.57
CA LEU A 484 4.73 6.25 6.86
C LEU A 484 4.43 6.22 8.37
N THR A 485 3.15 6.27 8.70
CA THR A 485 2.67 6.27 10.09
C THR A 485 2.72 4.86 10.67
N MET A 486 3.23 4.74 11.90
CA MET A 486 3.08 3.53 12.72
C MET A 486 2.01 3.80 13.77
N SER A 487 1.00 2.93 13.87
CA SER A 487 -0.03 3.05 14.90
C SER A 487 0.49 2.61 16.27
N GLY A 488 -0.12 3.15 17.34
CA GLY A 488 0.15 2.76 18.72
C GLY A 488 -0.79 1.65 19.19
N ALA A 489 -0.30 0.78 20.07
CA ALA A 489 -1.11 -0.19 20.79
C ALA A 489 -0.52 -0.44 22.19
N CYS A 490 -1.38 -0.66 23.18
CA CYS A 490 -0.97 -1.06 24.51
C CYS A 490 -1.81 -2.22 25.03
N LYS A 491 -1.15 -3.13 25.74
CA LYS A 491 -1.73 -4.30 26.38
C LYS A 491 -1.42 -4.34 27.87
N VAL A 492 -2.33 -4.90 28.66
CA VAL A 492 -2.08 -5.32 30.04
C VAL A 492 -2.57 -6.74 30.22
N ALA A 493 -1.67 -7.61 30.67
CA ALA A 493 -1.94 -8.98 31.07
C ALA A 493 -1.85 -9.10 32.59
N LEU A 494 -2.81 -9.79 33.20
CA LEU A 494 -2.90 -10.02 34.65
C LEU A 494 -2.95 -11.53 34.91
N GLU A 495 -2.06 -12.03 35.78
CA GLU A 495 -2.06 -13.43 36.22
C GLU A 495 -2.97 -13.62 37.44
N TYR A 496 -3.75 -14.70 37.42
CA TYR A 496 -4.58 -15.14 38.52
C TYR A 496 -4.19 -16.55 38.98
N GLU A 497 -4.35 -16.86 40.26
CA GLU A 497 -4.02 -18.17 40.87
C GLU A 497 -4.78 -19.34 40.23
N THR A 498 -6.01 -19.09 39.78
CA THR A 498 -6.87 -20.09 39.14
C THR A 498 -7.69 -19.50 37.98
N ARG A 499 -8.16 -20.39 37.10
CA ARG A 499 -9.07 -20.10 35.99
C ARG A 499 -10.52 -19.93 36.45
N PHE A 500 -10.77 -19.07 37.44
CA PHE A 500 -12.09 -18.92 38.06
C PHE A 500 -13.23 -18.63 37.07
N TRP A 501 -12.93 -17.97 35.95
CA TRP A 501 -13.87 -17.68 34.86
C TRP A 501 -14.33 -18.93 34.08
N GLU A 502 -13.58 -20.03 34.12
CA GLU A 502 -13.97 -21.34 33.57
C GLU A 502 -14.86 -22.14 34.55
N HIS A 503 -15.15 -21.59 35.74
CA HIS A 503 -15.89 -22.27 36.81
C HIS A 503 -17.17 -21.52 37.25
N TYR A 504 -17.57 -20.48 36.52
CA TYR A 504 -18.90 -19.86 36.63
C TYR A 504 -20.02 -20.80 36.17
N GLU A 505 -21.27 -20.50 36.56
CA GLU A 505 -22.48 -21.20 36.06
C GLU A 505 -22.58 -21.16 34.51
N ASN A 506 -22.05 -20.10 33.90
CA ASN A 506 -21.85 -20.00 32.45
C ASN A 506 -20.32 -19.86 32.18
N PRO A 507 -19.59 -20.98 31.98
CA PRO A 507 -18.12 -20.96 31.87
C PRO A 507 -17.59 -20.18 30.66
N ILE A 508 -16.48 -19.45 30.86
CA ILE A 508 -15.83 -18.62 29.83
C ILE A 508 -14.56 -19.31 29.29
N PHE A 509 -14.73 -20.36 28.48
CA PHE A 509 -13.62 -21.00 27.76
C PHE A 509 -13.16 -20.12 26.58
N GLY A 510 -12.06 -19.37 26.74
CA GLY A 510 -11.52 -18.47 25.72
C GLY A 510 -12.47 -17.34 25.26
N GLY A 511 -12.14 -16.70 24.14
CA GLY A 511 -12.91 -15.60 23.55
C GLY A 511 -12.36 -14.21 23.86
N CYS A 512 -12.57 -13.27 22.94
CA CYS A 512 -12.34 -11.83 23.11
C CYS A 512 -13.65 -11.02 23.28
N SER A 513 -14.77 -11.68 23.57
CA SER A 513 -16.11 -11.08 23.53
C SER A 513 -16.54 -10.39 24.83
N THR A 514 -15.71 -10.37 25.88
CA THR A 514 -16.03 -9.60 27.09
C THR A 514 -15.83 -8.11 26.82
N SER A 515 -16.82 -7.29 27.21
CA SER A 515 -16.85 -5.87 26.90
C SER A 515 -17.32 -5.04 28.10
N THR A 516 -16.79 -3.82 28.18
CA THR A 516 -17.05 -2.86 29.26
C THR A 516 -17.14 -1.43 28.71
N ASP A 517 -17.83 -0.54 29.44
CA ASP A 517 -17.74 0.93 29.28
C ASP A 517 -16.70 1.59 30.18
N ALA A 518 -15.95 0.83 30.99
CA ALA A 518 -14.75 1.31 31.67
C ALA A 518 -13.76 1.92 30.64
N PRO A 519 -13.45 3.23 30.73
CA PRO A 519 -12.66 3.92 29.70
C PRO A 519 -11.28 3.30 29.47
N GLY A 520 -10.85 3.19 28.21
CA GLY A 520 -9.50 2.75 27.88
C GLY A 520 -9.15 1.29 28.20
N ILE A 521 -10.09 0.43 28.60
CA ILE A 521 -9.85 -1.01 28.74
C ILE A 521 -9.77 -1.72 27.37
N GLY A 522 -10.61 -1.33 26.42
CA GLY A 522 -10.64 -1.91 25.08
C GLY A 522 -11.09 -3.38 25.08
N THR A 523 -10.32 -4.28 24.48
CA THR A 523 -10.68 -5.71 24.36
C THR A 523 -10.11 -6.55 25.51
N ILE A 524 -10.97 -7.34 26.15
CA ILE A 524 -10.58 -8.38 27.12
C ILE A 524 -10.59 -9.75 26.44
N CYS A 525 -9.48 -10.50 26.51
CA CYS A 525 -9.37 -11.84 25.93
C CYS A 525 -8.88 -12.88 26.96
N TYR A 526 -9.57 -14.02 27.04
CA TYR A 526 -9.20 -15.16 27.89
C TYR A 526 -8.34 -16.17 27.10
N PRO A 527 -7.47 -16.95 27.79
CA PRO A 527 -6.74 -18.07 27.19
C PRO A 527 -7.61 -19.02 26.36
N SER A 528 -7.16 -19.34 25.14
CA SER A 528 -7.70 -20.46 24.33
C SER A 528 -6.91 -21.76 24.51
N TYR A 529 -5.73 -21.70 25.13
CA TYR A 529 -4.86 -22.82 25.49
C TYR A 529 -5.23 -23.39 26.87
N CYS A 530 -4.90 -24.66 27.10
CA CYS A 530 -5.07 -25.40 28.36
C CYS A 530 -6.44 -25.18 29.05
N LEU A 531 -7.54 -25.30 28.30
CA LEU A 531 -8.90 -25.11 28.82
C LEU A 531 -9.20 -26.09 29.96
N ASN A 532 -9.77 -25.60 31.07
CA ASN A 532 -10.03 -26.37 32.29
C ASN A 532 -8.77 -26.99 32.94
N CYS A 533 -7.59 -26.41 32.73
CA CYS A 533 -6.37 -26.77 33.45
C CYS A 533 -6.33 -26.19 34.87
N THR A 534 -5.52 -26.78 35.74
CA THR A 534 -5.31 -26.34 37.13
C THR A 534 -4.04 -25.51 37.27
N GLY A 535 -4.08 -24.45 38.08
CA GLY A 535 -2.93 -23.57 38.37
C GLY A 535 -3.10 -22.18 37.76
N PRO A 536 -2.04 -21.35 37.83
CA PRO A 536 -2.11 -19.97 37.40
C PRO A 536 -2.41 -19.80 35.91
N ALA A 537 -3.14 -18.75 35.57
CA ALA A 537 -3.43 -18.40 34.18
C ALA A 537 -3.59 -16.89 34.00
N THR A 538 -3.29 -16.40 32.80
CA THR A 538 -3.20 -14.96 32.53
C THR A 538 -4.29 -14.48 31.56
N ILE A 539 -5.12 -13.54 31.99
CA ILE A 539 -6.10 -12.86 31.12
C ILE A 539 -5.39 -11.68 30.44
N LEU A 540 -5.64 -11.46 29.14
CA LEU A 540 -5.39 -10.17 28.51
C LEU A 540 -6.50 -9.21 28.95
N ALA A 541 -6.26 -8.52 30.06
CA ALA A 541 -7.26 -7.71 30.77
C ALA A 541 -7.46 -6.31 30.16
N SER A 542 -6.52 -5.84 29.33
CA SER A 542 -6.71 -4.67 28.47
C SER A 542 -5.95 -4.84 27.15
N TYR A 543 -6.58 -4.42 26.06
CA TYR A 543 -5.94 -4.23 24.76
C TYR A 543 -6.56 -3.03 24.06
N THR A 544 -5.74 -1.98 23.87
CA THR A 544 -6.11 -0.75 23.17
C THR A 544 -5.18 -0.44 22.01
N SER A 545 -5.68 0.33 21.06
CA SER A 545 -4.96 0.85 19.89
C SER A 545 -5.17 2.36 19.73
N GLY A 546 -4.47 2.97 18.78
CA GLY A 546 -4.69 4.35 18.35
C GLY A 546 -4.53 5.38 19.46
N ASP A 547 -5.54 6.23 19.63
CA ASP A 547 -5.51 7.31 20.63
C ASP A 547 -5.42 6.77 22.06
N TRP A 548 -6.27 5.79 22.44
CA TRP A 548 -6.26 5.21 23.79
C TRP A 548 -4.90 4.63 24.18
N ALA A 549 -4.26 3.89 23.27
CA ALA A 549 -2.91 3.38 23.47
C ALA A 549 -1.88 4.51 23.67
N THR A 550 -2.12 5.69 23.07
CA THR A 550 -1.30 6.90 23.24
C THR A 550 -1.57 7.60 24.58
N ARG A 551 -2.83 7.61 25.06
CA ARG A 551 -3.18 8.14 26.40
C ARG A 551 -2.51 7.34 27.51
N TRP A 552 -2.48 6.02 27.40
CA TRP A 552 -1.80 5.14 28.37
C TRP A 552 -0.27 5.26 28.41
N LEU A 553 0.35 6.05 27.52
CA LEU A 553 1.77 6.42 27.62
C LEU A 553 2.04 7.53 28.65
N SER A 554 1.01 8.30 29.03
CA SER A 554 1.12 9.41 29.98
C SER A 554 0.99 9.00 31.46
N VAL A 555 0.66 7.72 31.69
CA VAL A 555 0.37 7.12 33.00
C VAL A 555 1.51 6.18 33.38
N SER A 556 1.79 6.05 34.68
CA SER A 556 2.78 5.08 35.17
C SER A 556 2.36 3.62 34.86
N GLU A 557 3.30 2.68 34.94
CA GLU A 557 3.01 1.28 34.64
C GLU A 557 2.06 0.69 35.68
N GLU A 558 2.40 0.91 36.94
CA GLU A 558 1.74 0.42 38.13
C GLU A 558 0.31 0.97 38.24
N GLU A 559 0.11 2.25 37.92
CA GLU A 559 -1.20 2.93 37.93
C GLU A 559 -2.12 2.45 36.79
N HIS A 560 -1.59 2.25 35.58
CA HIS A 560 -2.37 1.66 34.48
C HIS A 560 -2.74 0.19 34.77
N VAL A 561 -1.81 -0.59 35.35
CA VAL A 561 -2.04 -1.97 35.74
C VAL A 561 -3.08 -2.06 36.87
N GLN A 562 -2.99 -1.20 37.88
CA GLN A 562 -4.00 -1.11 38.94
C GLN A 562 -5.37 -0.73 38.38
N TYR A 563 -5.44 0.28 37.49
CA TYR A 563 -6.69 0.68 36.85
C TYR A 563 -7.35 -0.48 36.06
N VAL A 564 -6.55 -1.28 35.36
CA VAL A 564 -7.07 -2.47 34.64
C VAL A 564 -7.50 -3.57 35.61
N LEU A 565 -6.79 -3.78 36.72
CA LEU A 565 -7.20 -4.71 37.78
C LEU A 565 -8.51 -4.27 38.46
N ASP A 566 -8.67 -2.98 38.74
CA ASP A 566 -9.88 -2.39 39.32
C ASP A 566 -11.08 -2.60 38.38
N ALA A 567 -10.91 -2.37 37.08
CA ALA A 567 -11.93 -2.66 36.06
C ALA A 567 -12.25 -4.16 35.95
N MET A 568 -11.27 -5.05 36.08
CA MET A 568 -11.51 -6.50 36.14
C MET A 568 -12.28 -6.89 37.42
N ALA A 569 -12.07 -6.20 38.54
CA ALA A 569 -12.87 -6.38 39.76
C ALA A 569 -14.28 -5.78 39.66
N GLU A 570 -14.48 -4.70 38.90
CA GLU A 570 -15.81 -4.24 38.52
C GLU A 570 -16.56 -5.31 37.70
N ILE A 571 -15.91 -5.90 36.70
CA ILE A 571 -16.50 -6.93 35.83
C ILE A 571 -16.75 -8.24 36.58
N HIS A 572 -15.73 -8.82 37.22
CA HIS A 572 -15.79 -10.16 37.83
C HIS A 572 -16.19 -10.19 39.31
N GLY A 573 -16.17 -9.03 39.97
CA GLY A 573 -16.32 -8.92 41.42
C GLY A 573 -15.00 -9.16 42.18
N GLN A 574 -15.10 -9.22 43.51
CA GLN A 574 -13.98 -9.30 44.45
C GLN A 574 -12.98 -10.44 44.15
N VAL A 575 -13.43 -11.53 43.51
CA VAL A 575 -12.58 -12.65 43.08
C VAL A 575 -11.39 -12.23 42.21
N ALA A 576 -11.49 -11.14 41.45
CA ALA A 576 -10.35 -10.62 40.67
C ALA A 576 -9.20 -10.18 41.59
N TYR A 577 -9.49 -9.39 42.64
CA TYR A 577 -8.46 -9.04 43.64
C TYR A 577 -8.00 -10.25 44.43
N ASP A 578 -8.93 -11.11 44.88
CA ASP A 578 -8.65 -12.27 45.75
C ASP A 578 -7.84 -13.38 45.04
N GLN A 579 -7.78 -13.36 43.70
CA GLN A 579 -7.02 -14.33 42.90
C GLN A 579 -5.84 -13.72 42.16
N TYR A 580 -5.67 -12.39 42.14
CA TYR A 580 -4.56 -11.75 41.43
C TYR A 580 -3.22 -12.05 42.11
N THR A 581 -2.27 -12.64 41.39
CA THR A 581 -1.00 -13.12 41.97
C THR A 581 0.02 -12.00 42.25
N GLY A 582 -0.30 -10.76 41.87
CA GLY A 582 0.65 -9.66 41.80
C GLY A 582 1.55 -9.67 40.56
N ARG A 583 1.45 -10.69 39.69
CA ARG A 583 2.19 -10.72 38.41
C ARG A 583 1.36 -10.16 37.27
N TYR A 584 2.01 -9.33 36.46
CA TYR A 584 1.44 -8.68 35.29
C TYR A 584 2.50 -8.48 34.21
N ASN A 585 2.07 -8.09 33.02
CA ASN A 585 2.92 -7.42 32.04
C ASN A 585 2.13 -6.32 31.34
N ARG A 586 2.75 -5.15 31.15
CA ARG A 586 2.23 -4.07 30.32
C ARG A 586 3.16 -3.87 29.13
N ARG A 587 2.60 -3.92 27.91
CA ARG A 587 3.37 -3.64 26.68
C ARG A 587 2.69 -2.57 25.85
N CYS A 588 3.11 -1.32 26.04
CA CYS A 588 2.80 -0.22 25.13
C CYS A 588 3.90 -0.13 24.05
N TRP A 589 3.62 -0.58 22.82
CA TRP A 589 4.63 -0.73 21.76
C TRP A 589 5.28 0.58 21.28
N ALA A 590 4.67 1.73 21.55
CA ALA A 590 5.27 3.04 21.32
C ALA A 590 6.47 3.35 22.25
N LEU A 591 6.60 2.66 23.38
CA LEU A 591 7.73 2.78 24.31
C LEU A 591 8.90 1.84 23.96
N ASP A 592 8.67 0.87 23.06
CA ASP A 592 9.70 -0.09 22.65
C ASP A 592 10.79 0.62 21.82
N GLU A 593 12.04 0.60 22.29
CA GLU A 593 13.13 1.36 21.65
C GLU A 593 13.60 0.77 20.30
N TYR A 594 13.24 -0.49 20.02
CA TYR A 594 13.60 -1.27 18.84
C TYR A 594 12.48 -1.34 17.80
N GLU A 595 11.27 -0.92 18.17
CA GLU A 595 10.08 -0.96 17.30
C GLU A 595 9.43 0.41 17.14
N GLY A 596 9.23 1.16 18.24
CA GLY A 596 8.71 2.53 18.23
C GLY A 596 7.31 2.68 17.61
N GLY A 597 6.45 1.67 17.78
CA GLY A 597 5.13 1.55 17.15
C GLY A 597 4.73 0.08 16.98
N SER A 598 3.45 -0.17 16.68
CA SER A 598 2.86 -1.52 16.66
C SER A 598 2.73 -2.13 15.26
N TRP A 599 2.32 -1.34 14.27
CA TRP A 599 2.13 -1.74 12.87
C TRP A 599 2.03 -0.52 11.97
N ALA A 600 2.28 -0.67 10.67
CA ALA A 600 2.08 0.40 9.71
C ALA A 600 0.59 0.70 9.52
N SER A 601 0.24 1.98 9.51
CA SER A 601 -1.13 2.47 9.30
C SER A 601 -1.07 3.57 8.23
N PRO A 602 -1.02 3.20 6.93
CA PRO A 602 -0.81 4.14 5.85
C PRO A 602 -1.98 5.13 5.74
N SER A 603 -1.65 6.40 5.53
CA SER A 603 -2.64 7.41 5.12
C SER A 603 -3.04 7.20 3.67
N ILE A 604 -4.16 7.81 3.25
CA ILE A 604 -4.63 7.78 1.86
C ILE A 604 -3.52 8.15 0.86
N GLY A 605 -3.45 7.40 -0.25
CA GLY A 605 -2.47 7.54 -1.33
C GLY A 605 -1.08 6.95 -1.04
N GLN A 606 -0.79 6.51 0.19
CA GLN A 606 0.54 5.99 0.55
C GLN A 606 0.80 4.59 -0.01
N HIS A 607 -0.23 3.76 -0.25
CA HIS A 607 -0.04 2.45 -0.90
C HIS A 607 0.34 2.63 -2.36
N GLN A 608 -0.44 3.42 -3.11
CA GLN A 608 -0.19 3.70 -4.52
C GLN A 608 1.16 4.41 -4.74
N LEU A 609 1.58 5.26 -3.80
CA LEU A 609 2.83 6.03 -3.89
C LEU A 609 4.09 5.26 -3.44
N TYR A 610 4.02 4.47 -2.36
CA TYR A 610 5.23 3.89 -1.74
C TYR A 610 5.45 2.40 -2.00
N ILE A 611 4.40 1.59 -2.25
CA ILE A 611 4.60 0.16 -2.60
C ILE A 611 5.53 -0.02 -3.83
N PRO A 612 5.43 0.79 -4.90
CA PRO A 612 6.38 0.73 -6.03
C PRO A 612 7.84 1.00 -5.67
N GLU A 613 8.12 1.69 -4.56
CA GLU A 613 9.49 1.98 -4.09
C GLU A 613 10.07 0.79 -3.28
N TYR A 614 9.24 0.08 -2.52
CA TYR A 614 9.70 -1.05 -1.67
C TYR A 614 10.21 -2.28 -2.44
N PHE A 615 10.07 -2.25 -3.77
CA PHE A 615 10.42 -3.32 -4.70
C PHE A 615 11.72 -2.99 -5.46
N LYS A 616 12.36 -1.86 -5.13
CA LYS A 616 13.60 -1.36 -5.75
C LYS A 616 14.78 -1.53 -4.80
N THR A 617 15.96 -1.76 -5.36
CA THR A 617 17.22 -1.79 -4.62
C THR A 617 17.88 -0.42 -4.74
N TYR A 618 18.24 0.18 -3.62
CA TYR A 618 18.84 1.52 -3.58
C TYR A 618 20.27 1.39 -3.07
N ASN A 619 21.28 1.54 -3.93
CA ASN A 619 22.69 1.50 -3.52
C ASN A 619 23.01 0.25 -2.67
N ASN A 620 22.64 -0.92 -3.20
CA ASN A 620 22.68 -2.25 -2.57
C ASN A 620 21.93 -2.40 -1.23
N MET A 621 21.03 -1.47 -0.91
CA MET A 621 20.11 -1.56 0.22
C MET A 621 18.70 -1.99 -0.21
N ILE A 622 18.11 -2.92 0.54
CA ILE A 622 16.76 -3.47 0.34
C ILE A 622 15.97 -3.27 1.65
N PHE A 623 14.67 -2.96 1.56
CA PHE A 623 13.81 -2.76 2.74
C PHE A 623 12.70 -3.82 2.80
N VAL A 624 12.53 -4.44 3.97
CA VAL A 624 11.52 -5.49 4.25
C VAL A 624 10.87 -5.27 5.62
N GLY A 625 9.83 -6.05 5.92
CA GLY A 625 8.96 -5.86 7.08
C GLY A 625 7.52 -5.53 6.65
N GLU A 626 6.55 -5.75 7.55
CA GLU A 626 5.12 -5.57 7.24
C GLU A 626 4.78 -4.16 6.73
N GLN A 627 5.52 -3.14 7.16
CA GLN A 627 5.38 -1.75 6.68
C GLN A 627 5.69 -1.57 5.18
N THR A 628 6.24 -2.62 4.54
CA THR A 628 6.54 -2.68 3.10
C THR A 628 5.66 -3.67 2.32
N SER A 629 4.63 -4.23 2.96
CA SER A 629 3.72 -5.22 2.36
C SER A 629 2.38 -4.58 1.96
N TYR A 630 1.47 -5.41 1.45
CA TYR A 630 0.12 -5.03 1.02
C TYR A 630 -0.92 -5.06 2.15
N THR A 631 -0.61 -5.75 3.25
CA THR A 631 -1.38 -5.76 4.51
C THR A 631 -0.41 -5.49 5.66
N HIS A 632 -0.92 -5.08 6.83
CA HIS A 632 -0.12 -4.64 7.96
C HIS A 632 -0.58 -5.32 9.25
N ALA A 633 0.17 -5.17 10.36
CA ALA A 633 -0.09 -5.81 11.66
C ALA A 633 0.02 -7.35 11.73
N TRP A 634 0.04 -8.07 10.59
CA TRP A 634 0.07 -9.54 10.56
C TRP A 634 1.44 -10.16 10.26
N ILE A 635 1.65 -11.40 10.74
CA ILE A 635 2.88 -12.16 10.49
C ILE A 635 3.02 -12.51 9.01
N SER A 636 1.93 -12.81 8.31
CA SER A 636 1.91 -13.08 6.86
C SER A 636 2.59 -11.97 6.06
N SER A 637 2.26 -10.71 6.35
CA SER A 637 2.84 -9.51 5.73
C SER A 637 4.35 -9.37 5.96
N ALA A 638 4.82 -9.72 7.17
CA ALA A 638 6.25 -9.74 7.48
C ALA A 638 6.99 -10.86 6.71
N LEU A 639 6.40 -12.05 6.61
CA LEU A 639 6.98 -13.17 5.86
C LEU A 639 7.00 -12.88 4.34
N GLU A 640 5.90 -12.36 3.78
CA GLU A 640 5.77 -11.96 2.37
C GLU A 640 6.92 -11.04 1.95
N SER A 641 7.07 -9.91 2.67
CA SER A 641 8.12 -8.93 2.39
C SER A 641 9.52 -9.49 2.59
N GLY A 642 9.71 -10.41 3.54
CA GLY A 642 10.97 -11.13 3.73
C GLY A 642 11.36 -12.03 2.55
N ILE A 643 10.38 -12.72 1.94
CA ILE A 643 10.60 -13.49 0.71
C ILE A 643 10.84 -12.56 -0.47
N ARG A 644 10.08 -11.45 -0.60
CA ARG A 644 10.27 -10.44 -1.64
C ARG A 644 11.70 -9.92 -1.64
N GLY A 645 12.21 -9.48 -0.48
CA GLY A 645 13.59 -9.00 -0.36
C GLY A 645 14.65 -10.05 -0.68
N GLY A 646 14.41 -11.31 -0.30
CA GLY A 646 15.26 -12.43 -0.69
C GLY A 646 15.29 -12.67 -2.21
N VAL A 647 14.13 -12.67 -2.87
CA VAL A 647 14.03 -12.82 -4.34
C VAL A 647 14.57 -11.61 -5.08
N GLN A 648 14.35 -10.40 -4.58
CA GLN A 648 14.95 -9.18 -5.10
C GLN A 648 16.48 -9.27 -5.09
N LEU A 649 17.09 -9.72 -3.99
CA LEU A 649 18.55 -9.92 -3.91
C LEU A 649 19.05 -11.05 -4.82
N LEU A 650 18.33 -12.17 -4.93
CA LEU A 650 18.69 -13.24 -5.86
C LEU A 650 18.65 -12.78 -7.32
N LEU A 651 17.71 -11.90 -7.68
CA LEU A 651 17.61 -11.34 -9.03
C LEU A 651 18.64 -10.21 -9.28
N GLU A 652 18.97 -9.38 -8.29
CA GLU A 652 20.14 -8.49 -8.33
C GLU A 652 21.44 -9.23 -8.66
N LEU A 653 21.57 -10.47 -8.16
CA LEU A 653 22.70 -11.37 -8.42
C LEU A 653 22.53 -12.27 -9.66
N GLY A 654 21.45 -12.10 -10.44
CA GLY A 654 21.16 -12.90 -11.64
C GLY A 654 20.85 -14.39 -11.40
N LEU A 655 20.61 -14.78 -10.14
CA LEU A 655 20.27 -16.14 -9.69
C LEU A 655 18.78 -16.44 -9.93
N VAL A 656 18.36 -16.39 -11.20
CA VAL A 656 16.97 -16.54 -11.65
C VAL A 656 16.37 -17.89 -11.26
N ASP A 657 17.13 -18.99 -11.34
CA ASP A 657 16.62 -20.32 -10.97
C ASP A 657 16.37 -20.45 -9.44
N GLU A 658 17.26 -19.91 -8.59
CA GLU A 658 17.05 -19.86 -7.14
C GLU A 658 15.90 -18.91 -6.75
N ALA A 659 15.79 -17.78 -7.45
CA ALA A 659 14.66 -16.87 -7.29
C ALA A 659 13.34 -17.58 -7.63
N LYS A 660 13.24 -18.25 -8.79
CA LYS A 660 12.08 -19.06 -9.20
C LYS A 660 11.74 -20.13 -8.16
N ALA A 661 12.71 -20.92 -7.71
CA ALA A 661 12.51 -21.98 -6.72
C ALA A 661 11.98 -21.43 -5.38
N THR A 662 12.42 -20.23 -5.00
CA THR A 662 11.90 -19.50 -3.84
C THR A 662 10.42 -19.13 -4.03
N VAL A 663 10.05 -18.56 -5.20
CA VAL A 663 8.63 -18.25 -5.50
C VAL A 663 7.78 -19.52 -5.50
N GLU A 664 8.28 -20.58 -6.15
CA GLU A 664 7.57 -21.85 -6.29
C GLU A 664 7.28 -22.47 -4.92
N LYS A 665 8.28 -22.49 -4.04
CA LYS A 665 8.16 -23.03 -2.68
C LYS A 665 7.18 -22.24 -1.82
N TRP A 666 7.32 -20.92 -1.75
CA TRP A 666 6.67 -20.11 -0.71
C TRP A 666 5.41 -19.37 -1.16
N MET A 667 5.28 -19.05 -2.45
CA MET A 667 4.19 -18.23 -3.00
C MET A 667 3.29 -19.00 -3.98
N ALA A 668 3.86 -19.84 -4.85
CA ALA A 668 3.11 -20.45 -5.94
C ALA A 668 2.22 -21.63 -5.49
N ARG A 669 2.58 -22.34 -4.42
CA ARG A 669 1.80 -23.47 -3.87
C ARG A 669 0.32 -23.11 -3.66
N TRP A 670 0.07 -21.93 -3.12
CA TRP A 670 -1.29 -21.44 -2.83
C TRP A 670 -2.06 -21.08 -4.12
N ILE A 671 -1.37 -20.45 -5.08
CA ILE A 671 -1.89 -20.11 -6.42
C ILE A 671 -2.23 -21.38 -7.22
N GLU A 672 -1.56 -22.51 -6.94
CA GLU A 672 -1.81 -23.81 -7.59
C GLU A 672 -2.95 -24.63 -6.99
N ILE A 673 -3.10 -24.66 -5.66
CA ILE A 673 -4.23 -25.32 -4.99
C ILE A 673 -5.56 -24.74 -5.53
N MET A 674 -5.62 -23.41 -5.63
CA MET A 674 -6.71 -22.67 -6.26
C MET A 674 -7.05 -23.19 -7.67
N GLN A 675 -6.05 -23.53 -8.49
CA GLN A 675 -6.33 -24.06 -9.84
C GLN A 675 -7.05 -25.40 -9.85
N ARG A 676 -6.71 -26.32 -8.93
CA ARG A 676 -7.37 -27.63 -8.90
C ARG A 676 -8.83 -27.48 -8.47
N LEU A 677 -9.08 -26.71 -7.42
CA LEU A 677 -10.44 -26.41 -6.92
C LEU A 677 -11.29 -25.67 -7.96
N LEU A 678 -10.73 -24.64 -8.61
CA LEU A 678 -11.41 -23.89 -9.67
C LEU A 678 -11.64 -24.74 -10.93
N ARG A 679 -10.77 -25.71 -11.26
CA ARG A 679 -11.01 -26.65 -12.38
C ARG A 679 -12.16 -27.60 -12.06
N SER A 680 -12.28 -28.13 -10.83
CA SER A 680 -13.48 -28.89 -10.42
C SER A 680 -14.75 -28.05 -10.48
N ALA A 681 -14.74 -26.84 -9.92
CA ALA A 681 -15.90 -25.93 -9.97
C ALA A 681 -16.26 -25.52 -11.40
N SER A 682 -15.27 -25.31 -12.28
CA SER A 682 -15.48 -24.99 -13.69
C SER A 682 -16.06 -26.18 -14.46
N LEU A 683 -15.59 -27.41 -14.23
CA LEU A 683 -16.16 -28.62 -14.84
C LEU A 683 -17.61 -28.85 -14.39
N GLN A 684 -17.92 -28.53 -13.14
CA GLN A 684 -19.27 -28.62 -12.58
C GLN A 684 -20.19 -27.54 -13.17
N LYS A 685 -19.75 -26.27 -13.26
CA LYS A 685 -20.47 -25.18 -13.95
C LYS A 685 -20.67 -25.48 -15.45
N ASP A 686 -19.68 -26.03 -16.14
CA ASP A 686 -19.79 -26.45 -17.55
C ASP A 686 -20.83 -27.55 -17.76
N ASN A 687 -20.90 -28.52 -16.85
CA ASN A 687 -21.89 -29.60 -16.91
C ASN A 687 -23.30 -29.11 -16.58
N VAL A 688 -23.46 -28.19 -15.61
CA VAL A 688 -24.73 -27.52 -15.33
C VAL A 688 -25.17 -26.66 -16.51
N ALA A 689 -24.27 -25.85 -17.09
CA ALA A 689 -24.57 -25.02 -18.26
C ALA A 689 -24.96 -25.85 -19.49
N LYS A 690 -24.22 -26.92 -19.82
CA LYS A 690 -24.55 -27.84 -20.92
C LYS A 690 -25.87 -28.59 -20.68
N THR A 691 -26.21 -28.88 -19.43
CA THR A 691 -27.51 -29.46 -19.05
C THR A 691 -28.64 -28.44 -19.20
N LEU A 692 -28.48 -27.20 -18.69
CA LEU A 692 -29.46 -26.12 -18.89
C LEU A 692 -29.69 -25.83 -20.37
N PHE A 693 -28.63 -25.74 -21.18
CA PHE A 693 -28.74 -25.43 -22.61
C PHE A 693 -29.50 -26.54 -23.37
N LYS A 694 -29.27 -27.82 -23.03
CA LYS A 694 -30.08 -28.93 -23.54
C LYS A 694 -31.54 -28.84 -23.10
N THR A 695 -31.80 -28.60 -21.81
CA THR A 695 -33.16 -28.49 -21.27
C THR A 695 -33.94 -27.31 -21.88
N ILE A 696 -33.29 -26.16 -22.05
CA ILE A 696 -33.87 -24.98 -22.71
C ILE A 696 -34.19 -25.29 -24.18
N ILE A 697 -33.28 -25.90 -24.94
CA ILE A 697 -33.56 -26.29 -26.33
C ILE A 697 -34.74 -27.28 -26.41
N ILE A 698 -34.81 -28.27 -25.50
CA ILE A 698 -35.91 -29.25 -25.45
C ILE A 698 -37.25 -28.58 -25.09
N LEU A 699 -37.25 -27.57 -24.21
CA LEU A 699 -38.44 -26.79 -23.86
C LEU A 699 -38.89 -25.86 -25.00
N THR A 700 -37.96 -25.16 -25.66
CA THR A 700 -38.26 -24.25 -26.78
C THR A 700 -38.83 -25.03 -27.97
N ILE A 701 -38.30 -26.22 -28.28
CA ILE A 701 -38.84 -27.08 -29.35
C ILE A 701 -40.25 -27.56 -29.03
N ARG A 702 -40.61 -27.79 -27.75
CA ARG A 702 -41.96 -28.20 -27.35
C ARG A 702 -43.00 -27.08 -27.27
N PHE A 703 -42.60 -25.82 -27.44
CA PHE A 703 -43.52 -24.66 -27.36
C PHE A 703 -44.01 -24.14 -28.73
N LEU A 704 -43.60 -24.78 -29.84
CA LEU A 704 -43.95 -24.35 -31.20
C LEU A 704 -45.01 -25.21 -31.91
N ASP A 705 -45.41 -26.35 -31.34
CA ASP A 705 -46.36 -27.32 -31.95
C ASP A 705 -47.84 -27.10 -31.54
N LEU A 706 -48.20 -25.98 -30.90
CA LEU A 706 -49.56 -25.75 -30.39
C LEU A 706 -50.19 -24.41 -30.81
N ILE A 707 -51.35 -24.57 -31.48
CA ILE A 707 -52.44 -23.60 -31.76
C ILE A 707 -52.34 -22.83 -33.11
N PRO A 708 -53.43 -22.71 -33.91
CA PRO A 708 -53.31 -22.53 -35.36
C PRO A 708 -54.10 -21.36 -36.00
N ALA A 709 -53.85 -21.19 -37.31
CA ALA A 709 -54.77 -20.67 -38.34
C ALA A 709 -55.41 -19.26 -38.22
N ASN A 710 -54.98 -18.39 -39.16
CA ASN A 710 -55.60 -17.14 -39.61
C ASN A 710 -57.06 -17.35 -40.12
N PRO A 711 -57.94 -16.31 -40.23
CA PRO A 711 -57.82 -15.35 -41.36
C PRO A 711 -58.44 -13.92 -41.22
N THR A 712 -57.67 -12.86 -41.57
CA THR A 712 -57.97 -11.72 -42.52
C THR A 712 -59.30 -10.91 -42.51
N PRO A 713 -59.44 -9.75 -43.22
CA PRO A 713 -58.55 -8.57 -43.37
C PRO A 713 -59.28 -7.18 -43.39
N ALA A 714 -58.56 -6.05 -43.18
CA ALA A 714 -58.84 -4.67 -43.72
C ALA A 714 -57.86 -3.63 -43.09
N ALA A 715 -57.52 -2.48 -43.68
CA ALA A 715 -57.47 -2.00 -45.08
C ALA A 715 -56.62 -0.71 -45.20
N HIS A 716 -56.13 -0.40 -46.43
CA HIS A 716 -55.38 0.81 -46.88
C HIS A 716 -53.95 1.04 -46.28
N GLN A 717 -52.88 1.45 -47.01
CA GLN A 717 -52.65 2.38 -48.17
C GLN A 717 -52.72 3.87 -47.78
N GLN A 718 -51.92 4.82 -48.31
CA GLN A 718 -50.71 4.93 -49.17
C GLN A 718 -50.06 6.30 -48.79
N ALA A 719 -48.75 6.61 -48.80
CA ALA A 719 -47.61 6.36 -49.70
C ALA A 719 -47.52 7.31 -50.93
N HIS A 720 -46.34 7.97 -51.12
CA HIS A 720 -45.89 8.77 -52.29
C HIS A 720 -46.51 10.20 -52.47
N HIS A 721 -45.85 11.26 -53.03
CA HIS A 721 -44.46 11.46 -53.50
C HIS A 721 -43.99 12.97 -53.53
N PRO A 722 -42.86 13.44 -54.17
CA PRO A 722 -41.99 14.49 -53.59
C PRO A 722 -41.68 15.74 -54.48
N HIS A 723 -40.79 16.63 -53.98
CA HIS A 723 -40.00 17.68 -54.69
C HIS A 723 -40.80 18.73 -55.53
N TYR A 724 -40.38 19.99 -55.74
CA TYR A 724 -39.09 20.69 -55.73
C TYR A 724 -39.33 22.17 -55.34
N GLY A 725 -38.29 22.94 -54.96
CA GLY A 725 -38.36 24.41 -54.98
C GLY A 725 -37.51 25.13 -53.93
N THR A 726 -36.78 26.18 -54.35
CA THR A 726 -35.92 27.03 -53.50
C THR A 726 -36.26 28.50 -53.73
N GLU A 727 -36.44 29.31 -52.68
CA GLU A 727 -36.22 30.77 -52.77
C GLU A 727 -35.91 31.44 -51.41
N GLN A 728 -35.99 32.77 -51.32
CA GLN A 728 -35.04 33.60 -50.55
C GLN A 728 -35.56 34.32 -49.28
N GLN A 729 -34.59 34.68 -48.41
CA GLN A 729 -34.46 35.94 -47.64
C GLN A 729 -35.27 36.23 -46.34
N ALA A 730 -34.48 36.53 -45.27
CA ALA A 730 -34.49 37.75 -44.44
C ALA A 730 -35.00 37.76 -42.96
N LYS A 731 -34.04 38.13 -42.07
CA LYS A 731 -34.11 38.99 -40.85
C LYS A 731 -34.82 38.53 -39.54
N GLN A 732 -34.05 38.66 -38.44
CA GLN A 732 -34.32 39.34 -37.12
C GLN A 732 -35.75 39.34 -36.54
N ALA A 733 -36.02 39.22 -35.23
CA ALA A 733 -35.29 38.95 -33.95
C ALA A 733 -36.41 38.87 -32.83
N PRO A 734 -36.20 39.04 -31.49
CA PRO A 734 -35.03 38.98 -30.61
C PRO A 734 -35.23 38.03 -29.38
N LEU A 735 -34.53 38.30 -28.27
CA LEU A 735 -34.55 37.58 -26.98
C LEU A 735 -35.90 37.59 -26.21
N GLY A 736 -36.04 36.63 -25.29
CA GLY A 736 -36.83 36.77 -24.05
C GLY A 736 -35.89 36.86 -22.83
N SER A 737 -36.28 37.60 -21.79
CA SER A 737 -35.40 38.02 -20.69
C SER A 737 -35.50 37.19 -19.41
N VAL A 738 -34.40 37.18 -18.64
CA VAL A 738 -34.41 37.09 -17.18
C VAL A 738 -33.72 38.35 -16.68
N GLU A 739 -34.37 39.11 -15.81
CA GLU A 739 -33.84 40.38 -15.31
C GLU A 739 -33.01 40.16 -14.03
N GLY A 740 -31.73 40.52 -14.11
CA GLY A 740 -30.82 40.73 -12.99
C GLY A 740 -29.92 41.93 -13.34
N PRO A 741 -29.37 42.66 -12.35
CA PRO A 741 -28.60 43.86 -12.64
C PRO A 741 -27.26 43.51 -13.29
N ASP A 742 -27.13 43.78 -14.59
CA ASP A 742 -25.85 43.78 -15.32
C ASP A 742 -24.93 44.87 -14.74
N VAL A 743 -24.17 44.51 -13.70
CA VAL A 743 -23.13 45.35 -13.11
C VAL A 743 -21.84 45.15 -13.94
N PRO A 744 -21.40 46.14 -14.75
CA PRO A 744 -20.34 45.93 -15.73
C PRO A 744 -18.96 45.91 -15.05
N TYR A 745 -18.52 44.73 -14.63
CA TYR A 745 -17.24 44.51 -13.97
C TYR A 745 -16.05 44.63 -14.95
N VAL A 746 -14.92 45.10 -14.43
CA VAL A 746 -13.65 45.24 -15.16
C VAL A 746 -12.54 44.53 -14.40
N LEU A 747 -11.95 43.51 -15.04
CA LEU A 747 -10.70 42.89 -14.60
C LEU A 747 -9.53 43.80 -14.96
N ARG A 748 -8.80 44.28 -13.96
CA ARG A 748 -7.64 45.19 -14.13
C ARG A 748 -6.48 44.81 -13.21
N ASP A 749 -5.29 45.27 -13.55
CA ASP A 749 -4.16 45.27 -12.61
C ASP A 749 -4.49 46.12 -11.38
N THR A 750 -4.04 45.68 -10.21
CA THR A 750 -4.19 46.48 -9.00
C THR A 750 -3.16 47.58 -8.93
N VAL A 751 -3.61 48.82 -8.76
CA VAL A 751 -2.78 49.94 -8.35
C VAL A 751 -2.75 49.92 -6.84
N ILE A 752 -1.84 49.11 -6.26
CA ILE A 752 -1.82 48.79 -4.82
C ILE A 752 -2.05 50.00 -3.89
N PRO A 753 -1.43 51.19 -4.08
CA PRO A 753 -1.66 52.34 -3.19
C PRO A 753 -3.09 52.91 -3.23
N ALA A 754 -3.84 52.67 -4.31
CA ALA A 754 -5.23 53.11 -4.48
C ALA A 754 -6.24 52.02 -4.08
N ASP A 755 -5.98 50.76 -4.45
CA ASP A 755 -6.90 49.63 -4.22
C ASP A 755 -6.83 49.03 -2.81
N LEU A 756 -5.79 49.35 -2.03
CA LEU A 756 -5.48 48.70 -0.75
C LEU A 756 -6.65 48.64 0.25
N ASP A 757 -7.38 49.73 0.42
CA ASP A 757 -8.48 49.78 1.39
C ASP A 757 -9.70 48.96 0.97
N ASP A 758 -9.98 48.89 -0.33
CA ASP A 758 -11.06 48.05 -0.87
C ASP A 758 -10.68 46.57 -0.79
N ILE A 759 -9.45 46.22 -1.18
CA ILE A 759 -8.90 44.87 -1.06
C ILE A 759 -8.92 44.41 0.41
N THR A 760 -8.52 45.27 1.34
CA THR A 760 -8.59 44.98 2.78
C THR A 760 -10.02 44.69 3.23
N THR A 761 -11.01 45.39 2.65
CA THR A 761 -12.43 45.22 2.97
C THR A 761 -12.97 43.89 2.40
N VAL A 762 -12.69 43.58 1.13
CA VAL A 762 -13.02 42.27 0.51
C VAL A 762 -12.45 41.10 1.32
N VAL A 763 -11.17 41.17 1.71
CA VAL A 763 -10.53 40.10 2.50
C VAL A 763 -11.10 40.01 3.92
N LEU A 764 -11.37 41.13 4.58
CA LEU A 764 -12.01 41.15 5.90
C LEU A 764 -13.39 40.50 5.87
N GLU A 765 -14.21 40.84 4.87
CA GLU A 765 -15.60 40.43 4.80
C GLU A 765 -15.78 39.00 4.27
N ALA A 766 -15.00 38.58 3.26
CA ALA A 766 -15.02 37.22 2.73
C ALA A 766 -14.75 36.14 3.80
N PHE A 767 -13.80 36.42 4.71
CA PHE A 767 -13.39 35.47 5.76
C PHE A 767 -13.97 35.81 7.15
N SER A 768 -14.77 36.88 7.28
CA SER A 768 -15.49 37.22 8.52
C SER A 768 -16.40 36.09 9.06
N PRO A 769 -17.10 35.30 8.22
CA PRO A 769 -17.97 34.22 8.69
C PRO A 769 -17.23 32.98 9.20
N ALA A 770 -15.95 32.81 8.84
CA ALA A 770 -15.22 31.56 9.06
C ALA A 770 -14.98 31.29 10.57
N PRO A 771 -15.11 30.04 11.06
CA PRO A 771 -15.01 29.71 12.49
C PRO A 771 -13.71 30.19 13.15
N GLU A 772 -12.58 30.00 12.49
CA GLU A 772 -11.23 30.37 12.93
C GLU A 772 -11.05 31.89 13.13
N THR A 773 -11.80 32.70 12.40
CA THR A 773 -11.74 34.17 12.49
C THR A 773 -12.19 34.67 13.87
N ARG A 774 -13.12 33.96 14.53
CA ARG A 774 -13.55 34.26 15.91
C ARG A 774 -12.45 33.94 16.94
N TYR A 775 -11.80 32.79 16.78
CA TYR A 775 -10.74 32.35 17.69
C TYR A 775 -9.48 33.20 17.59
N THR A 776 -9.18 33.72 16.40
CA THR A 776 -7.91 34.42 16.15
C THR A 776 -7.99 35.94 16.34
N TYR A 777 -9.16 36.54 16.11
CA TYR A 777 -9.37 37.99 16.27
C TYR A 777 -10.36 38.32 17.41
N GLN A 778 -10.12 37.72 18.58
CA GLN A 778 -11.01 37.74 19.77
C GLN A 778 -11.47 39.13 20.25
N PHE A 779 -10.78 40.20 19.87
CA PHE A 779 -11.12 41.59 20.23
C PHE A 779 -11.56 42.47 19.04
N ARG A 780 -11.73 41.90 17.84
CA ARG A 780 -12.18 42.59 16.62
C ARG A 780 -13.37 43.50 16.88
N ASP A 781 -14.41 42.94 17.50
CA ASP A 781 -15.70 43.61 17.69
C ASP A 781 -15.63 44.72 18.76
N ARG A 782 -14.57 44.76 19.58
CA ARG A 782 -14.28 45.84 20.56
C ARG A 782 -13.35 46.91 20.00
N HIS A 783 -12.45 46.53 19.09
CA HIS A 783 -11.42 47.40 18.52
C HIS A 783 -11.34 47.31 16.98
N PRO A 784 -12.46 47.54 16.24
CA PRO A 784 -12.55 47.25 14.81
C PRO A 784 -11.57 48.08 13.96
N ALA A 785 -11.32 49.33 14.33
CA ALA A 785 -10.35 50.19 13.65
C ALA A 785 -8.90 49.65 13.76
N TYR A 786 -8.52 49.10 14.91
CA TYR A 786 -7.20 48.50 15.12
C TYR A 786 -7.05 47.21 14.32
N HIS A 787 -8.07 46.35 14.32
CA HIS A 787 -8.08 45.13 13.50
C HIS A 787 -8.02 45.44 12.00
N ARG A 788 -8.81 46.41 11.49
CA ARG A 788 -8.73 46.85 10.09
C ARG A 788 -7.36 47.40 9.73
N ALA A 789 -6.72 48.16 10.63
CA ALA A 789 -5.34 48.63 10.41
C ALA A 789 -4.31 47.49 10.35
N CYS A 790 -4.43 46.47 11.19
CA CYS A 790 -3.56 45.28 11.15
C CYS A 790 -3.74 44.49 9.85
N MET A 791 -5.00 44.24 9.42
CA MET A 791 -5.27 43.55 8.16
C MET A 791 -4.81 44.36 6.93
N ARG A 792 -4.95 45.69 6.95
CA ARG A 792 -4.41 46.58 5.92
C ARG A 792 -2.88 46.47 5.80
N LEU A 793 -2.17 46.36 6.92
CA LEU A 793 -0.72 46.12 6.95
C LEU A 793 -0.35 44.73 6.41
N ALA A 794 -1.15 43.71 6.73
CA ALA A 794 -0.95 42.35 6.22
C ALA A 794 -1.13 42.29 4.69
N VAL A 795 -2.19 42.89 4.15
CA VAL A 795 -2.41 43.02 2.70
C VAL A 795 -1.21 43.74 2.05
N VAL A 796 -0.72 44.85 2.60
CA VAL A 796 0.50 45.53 2.08
C VAL A 796 1.74 44.63 2.06
N GLN A 797 1.90 43.73 3.03
CA GLN A 797 3.05 42.81 3.04
C GLN A 797 2.94 41.74 1.96
N VAL A 798 1.72 41.25 1.70
CA VAL A 798 1.44 40.17 0.75
C VAL A 798 1.40 40.68 -0.70
N THR A 799 0.80 41.85 -0.96
CA THR A 799 0.65 42.43 -2.31
C THR A 799 1.75 43.43 -2.68
N ARG A 800 2.84 43.47 -1.91
CA ARG A 800 4.02 44.32 -2.18
C ARG A 800 4.62 43.99 -3.54
N PRO A 801 5.01 44.98 -4.36
CA PRO A 801 5.54 44.73 -5.69
C PRO A 801 6.93 44.07 -5.62
N ARG A 802 6.95 42.74 -5.72
CA ARG A 802 8.08 41.98 -6.26
C ARG A 802 7.88 41.86 -7.78
N PRO A 803 8.94 41.95 -8.60
CA PRO A 803 8.83 41.81 -10.07
C PRO A 803 8.06 40.57 -10.55
N GLU A 804 8.11 39.50 -9.75
CA GLU A 804 7.55 38.20 -10.03
C GLU A 804 6.16 37.93 -9.40
N THR A 805 5.56 38.91 -8.70
CA THR A 805 4.20 38.81 -8.13
C THR A 805 3.20 39.66 -8.92
N PHE A 806 2.12 39.04 -9.37
CA PHE A 806 1.05 39.67 -10.15
C PHE A 806 -0.25 39.64 -9.36
N VAL A 807 -1.01 40.75 -9.42
CA VAL A 807 -2.25 40.94 -8.67
C VAL A 807 -3.27 41.62 -9.59
N LYS A 808 -4.41 40.96 -9.82
CA LYS A 808 -5.55 41.53 -10.54
C LYS A 808 -6.72 41.73 -9.59
N ALA A 809 -7.45 42.82 -9.77
CA ALA A 809 -8.75 43.05 -9.17
C ALA A 809 -9.85 42.87 -10.22
N ILE A 810 -10.94 42.20 -9.83
CA ILE A 810 -12.25 42.39 -10.45
C ILE A 810 -12.87 43.59 -9.74
N SER A 811 -13.13 44.65 -10.48
CA SER A 811 -13.62 45.93 -9.96
C SER A 811 -14.94 46.31 -10.61
N VAL A 812 -15.82 46.92 -9.84
CA VAL A 812 -17.15 47.39 -10.25
C VAL A 812 -17.16 48.92 -10.28
N PRO A 813 -17.66 49.58 -11.34
CA PRO A 813 -17.85 51.03 -11.35
C PRO A 813 -18.71 51.49 -10.16
N ASP A 814 -18.22 52.48 -9.41
CA ASP A 814 -18.89 52.95 -8.20
C ASP A 814 -20.16 53.74 -8.55
N ALA A 815 -21.34 53.16 -8.28
CA ALA A 815 -22.63 53.62 -8.81
C ALA A 815 -23.10 54.97 -8.24
N ASP A 816 -22.66 55.35 -7.04
CA ASP A 816 -23.02 56.64 -6.42
C ASP A 816 -22.06 57.79 -6.78
N ALA A 817 -20.98 57.53 -7.53
CA ALA A 817 -19.95 58.53 -7.83
C ALA A 817 -20.46 59.78 -8.58
N ASP A 818 -21.53 59.65 -9.38
CA ASP A 818 -22.11 60.76 -10.16
C ASP A 818 -22.84 61.82 -9.29
N ARG A 819 -23.04 61.57 -7.98
CA ARG A 819 -23.80 62.48 -7.10
C ARG A 819 -22.99 63.59 -6.42
N SER A 820 -21.66 63.62 -6.57
CA SER A 820 -20.80 64.66 -5.95
C SER A 820 -20.00 65.53 -6.93
N ALA A 821 -20.17 65.36 -8.25
CA ALA A 821 -19.39 66.03 -9.28
C ALA A 821 -19.79 67.50 -9.56
N PHE A 822 -19.88 68.35 -8.52
CA PHE A 822 -20.18 69.79 -8.65
C PHE A 822 -19.23 70.74 -7.89
N ALA A 823 -17.95 70.35 -7.78
CA ALA A 823 -16.84 71.27 -7.58
C ALA A 823 -15.65 70.82 -8.47
N GLY A 824 -15.02 71.74 -9.19
CA GLY A 824 -14.11 71.38 -10.29
C GLY A 824 -12.74 70.87 -9.85
N GLY A 825 -12.34 69.69 -10.35
CA GLY A 825 -10.97 69.18 -10.19
C GLY A 825 -10.82 67.67 -10.43
N GLY A 826 -10.67 67.26 -11.70
CA GLY A 826 -10.11 65.95 -12.08
C GLY A 826 -10.70 64.72 -11.38
N GLY A 827 -12.02 64.50 -11.50
CA GLY A 827 -12.69 63.33 -10.94
C GLY A 827 -12.31 62.03 -11.66
N ASP A 828 -11.44 61.24 -11.03
CA ASP A 828 -11.10 59.88 -11.50
C ASP A 828 -12.24 58.89 -11.18
N ARG A 829 -12.56 58.00 -12.11
CA ARG A 829 -13.67 57.04 -11.96
C ARG A 829 -13.25 55.91 -11.01
N ARG A 830 -13.60 56.06 -9.74
CA ARG A 830 -13.38 54.99 -8.75
C ARG A 830 -14.17 53.74 -9.12
N SER A 831 -13.54 52.59 -8.91
CA SER A 831 -14.11 51.27 -9.14
C SER A 831 -13.83 50.41 -7.92
N ARG A 832 -14.87 50.06 -7.18
CA ARG A 832 -14.80 49.26 -5.94
C ARG A 832 -14.26 47.88 -6.29
N VAL A 833 -13.21 47.43 -5.63
CA VAL A 833 -12.75 46.04 -5.77
C VAL A 833 -13.79 45.12 -5.13
N VAL A 834 -14.29 44.13 -5.88
CA VAL A 834 -15.27 43.13 -5.41
C VAL A 834 -14.66 41.74 -5.32
N ALA A 835 -13.62 41.44 -6.11
CA ALA A 835 -12.80 40.26 -5.92
C ALA A 835 -11.32 40.50 -6.28
N LEU A 836 -10.43 39.72 -5.66
CA LEU A 836 -8.99 39.75 -5.91
C LEU A 836 -8.51 38.37 -6.40
N ALA A 837 -7.55 38.36 -7.33
CA ALA A 837 -6.77 37.18 -7.70
C ALA A 837 -5.26 37.52 -7.73
N MET A 838 -4.42 36.66 -7.15
CA MET A 838 -2.97 36.86 -7.06
C MET A 838 -2.19 35.61 -7.49
N TRP A 839 -1.03 35.82 -8.11
CA TRP A 839 -0.08 34.76 -8.41
C TRP A 839 1.38 35.20 -8.32
N HIS A 840 2.24 34.28 -7.90
CA HIS A 840 3.69 34.49 -7.77
C HIS A 840 4.41 33.51 -8.70
N LEU A 841 5.18 34.03 -9.65
CA LEU A 841 6.15 33.25 -10.41
C LEU A 841 7.38 33.03 -9.52
N VAL A 842 7.91 31.81 -9.46
CA VAL A 842 9.08 31.51 -8.62
C VAL A 842 10.30 31.30 -9.51
N ALA A 843 11.22 32.25 -9.51
CA ALA A 843 12.54 32.08 -10.09
C ALA A 843 13.35 31.07 -9.24
N PRO A 844 14.14 30.16 -9.86
CA PRO A 844 15.04 29.29 -9.14
C PRO A 844 16.18 30.10 -8.48
N PRO A 845 16.74 29.64 -7.35
CA PRO A 845 17.90 30.29 -6.74
C PRO A 845 19.14 30.07 -7.60
N ASN A 846 19.69 31.15 -8.16
CA ASN A 846 20.96 31.08 -8.89
C ASN A 846 22.14 30.76 -7.95
N ASP A 847 23.04 29.90 -8.43
CA ASP A 847 24.21 29.46 -7.66
C ASP A 847 25.33 30.51 -7.67
N SER A 848 25.57 31.14 -6.51
CA SER A 848 26.90 31.61 -6.09
C SER A 848 26.90 32.29 -4.71
N GLY A 849 27.76 31.81 -3.82
CA GLY A 849 28.41 32.65 -2.79
C GLY A 849 27.64 32.98 -1.50
N ARG A 850 27.85 32.14 -0.46
CA ARG A 850 27.85 32.48 0.98
C ARG A 850 27.01 33.69 1.46
N ALA A 851 25.82 33.41 2.00
CA ALA A 851 25.21 34.23 3.05
C ALA A 851 24.88 33.36 4.28
N ARG A 852 24.94 33.93 5.49
CA ARG A 852 24.81 33.20 6.76
C ARG A 852 23.34 32.94 7.11
N ALA A 853 23.10 31.84 7.84
CA ALA A 853 21.88 31.68 8.61
C ALA A 853 21.77 32.75 9.72
N HIS A 854 20.56 33.23 9.97
CA HIS A 854 20.18 33.82 11.25
C HIS A 854 18.90 33.14 11.74
N ALA A 855 19.07 32.26 12.73
CA ALA A 855 18.02 31.87 13.65
C ALA A 855 18.03 32.83 14.87
N HIS A 856 17.18 32.53 15.86
CA HIS A 856 16.79 33.37 17.01
C HIS A 856 15.83 34.52 16.63
N GLY A 857 14.75 34.76 17.39
CA GLY A 857 14.26 34.01 18.55
C GLY A 857 12.89 34.51 19.04
N HIS A 858 12.17 33.64 19.76
CA HIS A 858 10.79 33.80 20.23
C HIS A 858 10.48 35.14 20.94
N PHE A 859 9.31 35.72 20.65
CA PHE A 859 8.31 36.08 21.67
C PHE A 859 6.95 36.47 21.05
N ALA A 860 5.86 35.99 21.68
CA ALA A 860 4.45 36.38 21.49
C ALA A 860 3.77 36.16 20.11
N ALA A 861 2.47 35.83 20.16
CA ALA A 861 1.53 35.91 19.03
C ALA A 861 1.05 37.38 18.85
N PRO A 862 0.40 37.77 17.73
CA PRO A 862 -0.83 37.13 17.26
C PRO A 862 -0.69 36.35 15.93
N LEU A 863 -1.49 35.30 15.80
CA LEU A 863 -1.91 34.70 14.51
C LEU A 863 -3.00 35.60 13.86
N PRO A 864 -3.47 35.35 12.62
CA PRO A 864 -3.06 34.34 11.64
C PRO A 864 -2.54 34.93 10.30
N LEU A 865 -1.82 34.10 9.53
CA LEU A 865 -1.89 34.14 8.04
C LEU A 865 -1.34 32.87 7.35
N TRP A 866 -0.97 31.84 8.11
CA TRP A 866 -0.92 30.44 7.64
C TRP A 866 -2.11 29.72 8.28
N PRO A 867 -2.97 29.04 7.48
CA PRO A 867 -2.54 28.00 6.54
C PRO A 867 -2.97 28.23 5.08
N LEU A 868 -2.17 28.95 4.29
CA LEU A 868 -2.27 28.98 2.82
C LEU A 868 -0.86 28.96 2.20
N VAL A 869 -0.78 28.45 0.95
CA VAL A 869 0.43 28.24 0.12
C VAL A 869 1.36 27.10 0.58
N GLY A 870 1.36 25.96 -0.15
CA GLY A 870 2.36 24.89 0.07
C GLY A 870 2.15 23.57 -0.68
N LEU A 871 2.17 23.54 -2.02
CA LEU A 871 2.09 22.28 -2.81
C LEU A 871 2.87 22.42 -4.12
N ARG A 872 3.98 21.67 -4.33
CA ARG A 872 5.06 22.00 -5.28
C ARG A 872 5.39 20.83 -6.22
N LEU A 873 5.19 20.98 -7.53
CA LEU A 873 5.33 19.88 -8.52
C LEU A 873 5.92 20.33 -9.86
N SER A 874 7.13 19.84 -10.17
CA SER A 874 7.95 20.21 -11.33
C SER A 874 7.53 19.61 -12.67
N LEU A 875 7.84 20.18 -13.86
CA LEU A 875 8.18 21.53 -14.37
C LEU A 875 8.44 21.32 -15.91
N GLY A 876 8.19 22.27 -16.84
CA GLY A 876 8.46 22.01 -18.29
C GLY A 876 8.35 23.21 -19.27
N GLU A 877 9.47 23.62 -19.85
CA GLU A 877 9.80 24.88 -20.59
C GLU A 877 8.94 25.37 -21.77
N ILE A 878 9.07 26.68 -22.08
CA ILE A 878 8.16 27.43 -22.98
C ILE A 878 8.69 28.79 -23.56
N PRO A 879 8.97 28.93 -24.89
CA PRO A 879 8.93 30.21 -25.68
C PRO A 879 8.27 30.13 -27.10
N ARG A 880 7.69 31.15 -27.80
CA ARG A 880 7.24 32.56 -27.56
C ARG A 880 6.21 33.06 -28.62
N GLU A 881 5.35 34.06 -28.29
CA GLU A 881 4.54 34.97 -29.18
C GLU A 881 3.42 34.38 -30.13
N GLU A 882 2.46 35.09 -30.79
CA GLU A 882 2.03 36.52 -30.92
C GLU A 882 0.51 36.75 -31.33
N THR A 883 0.11 38.02 -31.63
CA THR A 883 -1.15 38.71 -32.12
C THR A 883 -2.59 38.13 -32.23
N ILE A 884 -3.57 39.06 -32.10
CA ILE A 884 -5.02 38.91 -31.80
C ILE A 884 -5.95 38.89 -33.04
N HIS A 885 -6.91 37.95 -33.09
CA HIS A 885 -8.36 38.23 -33.23
C HIS A 885 -9.20 36.97 -32.85
N GLY A 886 -10.49 37.14 -32.60
CA GLY A 886 -11.29 36.19 -31.80
C GLY A 886 -11.87 34.96 -32.53
N ALA A 887 -12.26 33.97 -31.70
CA ALA A 887 -13.04 32.76 -32.01
C ALA A 887 -12.35 31.61 -32.81
N VAL A 888 -11.57 30.77 -32.10
CA VAL A 888 -11.47 29.31 -32.31
C VAL A 888 -11.21 28.63 -30.95
N THR A 889 -11.81 27.47 -30.68
CA THR A 889 -11.77 26.78 -29.37
C THR A 889 -10.71 25.67 -29.28
N VAL A 890 -10.05 25.60 -28.12
CA VAL A 890 -9.30 24.47 -27.51
C VAL A 890 -8.10 23.89 -28.30
N ARG A 891 -8.23 23.55 -29.59
CA ARG A 891 -7.18 22.84 -30.36
C ARG A 891 -5.87 23.61 -30.52
N GLN A 892 -5.90 24.94 -30.43
CA GLN A 892 -4.67 25.76 -30.49
C GLN A 892 -3.92 25.88 -29.16
N PHE A 893 -4.55 25.62 -28.00
CA PHE A 893 -3.80 25.57 -26.73
C PHE A 893 -2.85 24.35 -26.70
N ALA A 894 -3.31 23.22 -27.26
CA ALA A 894 -2.47 22.04 -27.48
C ALA A 894 -1.40 22.27 -28.57
N ALA A 895 -1.68 23.07 -29.60
CA ALA A 895 -0.71 23.41 -30.65
C ALA A 895 0.37 24.39 -30.14
N ALA A 896 -0.01 25.40 -29.36
CA ALA A 896 0.93 26.27 -28.66
C ALA A 896 1.81 25.43 -27.72
N ARG A 897 1.23 24.61 -26.84
CA ARG A 897 1.99 23.68 -26.00
C ARG A 897 2.97 22.81 -26.78
N LYS A 898 2.69 22.47 -28.05
CA LYS A 898 3.61 21.72 -28.91
C LYS A 898 4.70 22.60 -29.53
N GLN A 899 4.35 23.65 -30.25
CA GLN A 899 5.29 24.51 -30.98
C GLN A 899 6.26 25.29 -30.05
N TYR A 900 5.80 25.54 -28.83
CA TYR A 900 6.50 26.26 -27.75
C TYR A 900 7.31 25.26 -26.87
N ILE A 901 7.24 23.94 -27.16
CA ILE A 901 8.12 22.85 -26.67
C ILE A 901 9.14 22.41 -27.75
N ASP A 902 8.72 22.37 -29.03
CA ASP A 902 9.53 21.93 -30.18
C ASP A 902 10.60 22.98 -30.63
N ALA A 903 10.98 23.94 -29.76
CA ALA A 903 11.93 25.02 -30.05
C ALA A 903 13.19 24.91 -29.16
N GLU A 904 14.37 24.77 -29.78
CA GLU A 904 15.62 24.36 -29.10
C GLU A 904 16.20 25.41 -28.13
N THR A 905 16.05 25.20 -26.82
CA THR A 905 17.15 25.33 -25.80
C THR A 905 16.68 24.83 -24.41
N PRO A 906 17.60 24.36 -23.53
CA PRO A 906 17.21 23.80 -22.23
C PRO A 906 17.51 24.69 -21.00
N HIS A 907 16.73 24.48 -19.92
CA HIS A 907 16.96 24.84 -18.51
C HIS A 907 16.40 26.19 -17.98
N CYS A 908 15.09 26.41 -18.11
CA CYS A 908 14.34 27.52 -17.48
C CYS A 908 12.84 27.22 -17.24
N HIS A 909 12.52 26.06 -16.67
CA HIS A 909 11.15 25.75 -16.27
C HIS A 909 10.71 26.59 -15.04
N GLY A 910 9.51 27.19 -15.03
CA GLY A 910 9.00 28.04 -13.93
C GLY A 910 7.59 27.68 -13.42
N TYR A 911 7.31 27.93 -12.14
CA TYR A 911 6.01 27.65 -11.49
C TYR A 911 5.03 28.82 -11.56
N VAL A 912 3.74 28.52 -11.78
CA VAL A 912 2.62 29.45 -11.55
C VAL A 912 1.82 28.97 -10.34
N TYR A 913 1.86 29.73 -9.24
CA TYR A 913 0.96 29.54 -8.10
C TYR A 913 -0.19 30.53 -8.17
N LEU A 914 -1.41 30.07 -8.49
CA LEU A 914 -2.63 30.86 -8.29
C LEU A 914 -3.05 30.75 -6.81
N ASN A 915 -3.23 31.87 -6.09
CA ASN A 915 -3.66 31.86 -4.68
C ASN A 915 -4.61 33.02 -4.36
N LEU A 916 -5.61 32.70 -3.51
CA LEU A 916 -6.80 33.48 -3.20
C LEU A 916 -7.61 33.97 -4.41
N LEU A 917 -8.83 33.44 -4.52
CA LEU A 917 -9.99 34.21 -4.95
C LEU A 917 -10.74 34.60 -3.68
N ALA A 918 -10.75 35.88 -3.34
CA ALA A 918 -11.54 36.43 -2.24
C ALA A 918 -12.65 37.33 -2.83
N THR A 919 -13.85 37.25 -2.27
CA THR A 919 -15.09 37.81 -2.86
C THR A 919 -15.91 38.58 -1.84
N HIS A 920 -16.41 39.76 -2.19
CA HIS A 920 -17.29 40.54 -1.32
C HIS A 920 -18.60 39.77 -1.02
N PRO A 921 -19.14 39.77 0.22
CA PRO A 921 -20.39 39.06 0.53
C PRO A 921 -21.65 39.59 -0.18
N GLU A 922 -21.55 40.79 -0.77
CA GLU A 922 -22.58 41.43 -1.60
C GLU A 922 -22.52 40.94 -3.07
N TRP A 923 -21.55 40.10 -3.43
CA TRP A 923 -21.43 39.50 -4.76
C TRP A 923 -22.03 38.10 -4.76
N ASP A 924 -23.01 37.85 -5.62
CA ASP A 924 -23.77 36.59 -5.71
C ASP A 924 -22.99 35.40 -6.28
N GLY A 925 -21.75 35.63 -6.72
CA GLY A 925 -20.84 34.58 -7.19
C GLY A 925 -21.15 34.06 -8.59
N HIS A 926 -22.05 34.68 -9.36
CA HIS A 926 -22.41 34.25 -10.71
C HIS A 926 -21.32 34.55 -11.77
N GLY A 927 -20.14 33.92 -11.61
CA GLY A 927 -19.30 33.58 -12.76
C GLY A 927 -17.79 33.81 -12.68
N PHE A 928 -17.07 33.27 -11.69
CA PHE A 928 -15.73 32.70 -11.97
C PHE A 928 -15.29 31.64 -10.94
N GLY A 929 -15.48 30.36 -11.29
CA GLY A 929 -15.09 29.20 -10.48
C GLY A 929 -15.94 27.97 -10.78
N ALA A 930 -15.33 26.79 -10.81
CA ALA A 930 -15.92 25.45 -11.05
C ALA A 930 -16.71 25.22 -12.37
N ALA A 931 -17.66 26.06 -12.74
CA ALA A 931 -18.63 25.80 -13.82
C ALA A 931 -18.03 25.91 -15.24
N ASN A 932 -17.02 26.76 -15.45
CA ASN A 932 -16.45 27.08 -16.77
C ASN A 932 -15.03 26.51 -16.97
N CYS A 933 -14.76 25.32 -16.41
CA CYS A 933 -13.52 24.57 -16.62
C CYS A 933 -13.84 23.15 -17.16
N ARG A 934 -14.34 23.11 -18.40
CA ARG A 934 -14.51 21.91 -19.24
C ARG A 934 -13.92 22.17 -20.62
#